data_AF-A0A1C6BZD1-F1
#
_entry.id   AF-A0A1C6BZD1-F1
#
_cell.length_a   1.000
_cell.length_b   1.000
_cell.length_c   1.000
_cell.angle_alpha   90.00
_cell.angle_beta   90.00
_cell.angle_gamma   90.00
#
_symmetry.space_group_name_H-M   'P 1'
#
loop_
_entity.id
_entity.type
_entity.pdbx_description
1 polymer ?
#
loop_
_entity_poly.entity_id
_entity_poly.type
_entity_poly.pdbx_seq_one_letter_code
_entity_poly.pdbx_strand_id
1 'polypeptide(L)'
;MKKKEFTKFLALMMSAAMVAGSGVPVTAADFSSDDVVVETTAESDDAETADEADDAQIELGGVENEEPDTASEDTDEVIISEDENETYTDAFDVFSDGEEETDILADDTTTVKPDFNVTLNGKASTLNVTDKKETEDSNEWQVVDVTFNGEDTNDANNVSVNLPEGTTVTKTNVGRASKYINDNRGFPKRVNGDPKTGPFAADMGDSLNSTSWYVVQIYSDGTHKYYKLNFHINVEKSDLQGTVRLDAGAQTGTAKDLTFDADSKSAECTFESSEASETENNVLTFNLQAKGIRKIEMGTSYDANKDAILEPITVGEDGTCKLSFGRGNGPAAKSTTYHCVVTYQDDEKVHYTIKITRKGRAGASYMWGGSKDNPFSMSTFDNNSETISGLISSLKTAPITIYDENGKSKMVTPSWTFYNLDEEKDNFYFSEDGSTLYAKKPGIGEFGEWTYNGTTYKLYAQAKYGSGAAKTLLEKYGKGGKDGNVSISACEKAEEFTGLFPENMKQDAEDLYNLIKELNTAVNIGSDKEGGWDYSITGNTGAVWTDDCESARLSKAIELAKAVWPHIYGLQDAKDALNKMVESAPGEKQAELKKIADAAIAELDKAYNEGTLTVDMVNETAKETTRKLQEANPTDVANCEITLDQTEYVYDGQAKEPEVTVKNGDEVVAADEYTVEYKNNTDAGTATVAVTGKGILTGNKEVTFTIAPAEQEVTVPVSSFTKTEGDAAFALNASGREGAVLTYSSSDAKIVSVDAEGNVTPLKAGTATITVKASAKNYKDATASVNVTVIKKVLNVTKTSVTKTEGNKAFSLGVKTNVKATVTYKTSNKNVATVNKKGKVTVKGPGRAVITVTGKASGRATETVKITVTVKPSAKLSAKATALKGKKAQVTWKRNKKATGYQIVVATDKSFKNVVKTVNIKKNKTVKTSVKGLKKGKKYYVRVRSYKKASGGNVYSSWSKAKPVKAKK
;
A
#
# COMPACT_ATOMS: atom_id res chain seq x y z
N MET A 1 -31.75 -1.70 31.41
CA MET A 1 -31.40 -1.38 32.81
C MET A 1 -32.58 -0.71 33.50
N LYS A 2 -32.66 -0.77 34.84
CA LYS A 2 -33.55 0.05 35.68
C LYS A 2 -32.90 1.42 35.92
N LYS A 3 -33.69 2.46 36.23
CA LYS A 3 -33.17 3.84 36.46
C LYS A 3 -32.01 3.90 37.48
N LYS A 4 -32.04 3.05 38.52
CA LYS A 4 -31.01 2.93 39.57
C LYS A 4 -29.68 2.27 39.11
N GLU A 5 -29.69 1.56 37.98
CA GLU A 5 -28.48 1.02 37.35
C GLU A 5 -27.85 2.07 36.42
N PHE A 6 -28.66 2.85 35.70
CA PHE A 6 -28.19 3.94 34.84
C PHE A 6 -27.45 5.03 35.64
N THR A 7 -27.98 5.45 36.80
CA THR A 7 -27.27 6.39 37.69
C THR A 7 -25.94 5.84 38.21
N LYS A 8 -25.82 4.52 38.42
CA LYS A 8 -24.54 3.90 38.78
C LYS A 8 -23.55 3.87 37.61
N PHE A 9 -24.03 3.61 36.40
CA PHE A 9 -23.21 3.64 35.19
C PHE A 9 -22.67 5.05 34.91
N LEU A 10 -23.52 6.08 35.04
CA LEU A 10 -23.11 7.48 34.87
C LEU A 10 -22.08 7.93 35.92
N ALA A 11 -22.28 7.53 37.19
CA ALA A 11 -21.30 7.79 38.25
C ALA A 11 -19.96 7.08 38.01
N LEU A 12 -19.99 5.85 37.47
CA LEU A 12 -18.77 5.10 37.13
C LEU A 12 -17.98 5.78 36.00
N MET A 13 -18.68 6.25 34.95
CA MET A 13 -18.07 7.02 33.86
C MET A 13 -17.41 8.30 34.36
N MET A 14 -18.10 9.06 35.23
CA MET A 14 -17.54 10.30 35.81
C MET A 14 -16.34 10.04 36.75
N SER A 15 -16.23 8.85 37.34
CA SER A 15 -15.04 8.46 38.12
C SER A 15 -13.85 7.95 37.30
N ALA A 16 -13.98 7.80 35.98
CA ALA A 16 -12.89 7.35 35.09
C ALA A 16 -12.13 8.51 34.42
N ALA A 17 -12.66 9.73 34.45
CA ALA A 17 -12.17 10.87 33.67
C ALA A 17 -11.46 11.93 34.53
N MET A 18 -10.51 11.54 35.39
CA MET A 18 -9.65 12.50 36.13
C MET A 18 -8.29 11.95 36.58
N VAL A 19 -7.41 11.67 35.61
CA VAL A 19 -5.94 11.73 35.76
C VAL A 19 -5.43 12.44 34.50
N ALA A 20 -4.74 13.58 34.53
CA ALA A 20 -4.18 14.34 35.67
C ALA A 20 -4.42 15.86 35.53
N GLY A 21 -4.01 16.65 36.53
CA GLY A 21 -3.79 18.10 36.39
C GLY A 21 -4.59 19.02 37.32
N SER A 22 -4.03 19.30 38.51
CA SER A 22 -4.55 20.22 39.55
C SER A 22 -5.93 19.84 40.14
N GLY A 23 -6.26 20.29 41.36
CA GLY A 23 -7.51 19.86 41.98
C GLY A 23 -7.95 20.59 43.26
N VAL A 24 -9.26 20.50 43.49
CA VAL A 24 -9.97 20.80 44.75
C VAL A 24 -11.09 19.75 44.88
N PRO A 25 -11.29 19.09 46.04
CA PRO A 25 -12.35 18.10 46.19
C PRO A 25 -13.71 18.78 46.45
N VAL A 26 -14.69 18.54 45.58
CA VAL A 26 -16.09 18.93 45.80
C VAL A 26 -16.83 17.76 46.47
N THR A 27 -17.47 18.01 47.60
CA THR A 27 -18.21 16.99 48.38
C THR A 27 -19.69 16.94 47.99
N ALA A 28 -20.32 15.78 48.13
CA ALA A 28 -21.67 15.50 47.64
C ALA A 28 -22.80 16.08 48.53
N ALA A 29 -22.77 17.39 48.81
CA ALA A 29 -23.73 18.08 49.67
C ALA A 29 -24.72 19.00 48.92
N ASP A 30 -24.34 19.57 47.78
CA ASP A 30 -24.96 20.80 47.26
C ASP A 30 -26.15 20.61 46.29
N PHE A 31 -26.70 19.40 46.16
CA PHE A 31 -27.89 19.14 45.34
C PHE A 31 -29.03 18.52 46.15
N SER A 32 -29.79 19.39 46.81
CA SER A 32 -31.10 19.05 47.38
C SER A 32 -32.10 18.75 46.24
N SER A 33 -32.98 17.77 46.48
CA SER A 33 -34.06 17.44 45.56
C SER A 33 -35.34 18.19 45.94
N ASP A 34 -35.89 18.99 45.01
CA ASP A 34 -37.31 19.36 45.00
C ASP A 34 -37.82 19.49 43.56
N ASP A 35 -39.16 19.42 43.43
CA ASP A 35 -39.99 19.65 42.24
C ASP A 35 -39.60 18.98 40.90
N VAL A 36 -40.12 17.75 40.74
CA VAL A 36 -40.58 17.27 39.43
C VAL A 36 -42.11 17.16 39.48
N VAL A 37 -42.80 18.07 38.76
CA VAL A 37 -44.23 17.95 38.46
C VAL A 37 -44.41 17.83 36.95
N VAL A 38 -45.29 16.91 36.54
CA VAL A 38 -45.70 16.71 35.15
C VAL A 38 -47.17 17.07 35.06
N GLU A 39 -47.53 18.00 34.18
CA GLU A 39 -48.92 18.17 33.73
C GLU A 39 -49.03 18.11 32.21
N THR A 40 -50.23 17.73 31.76
CA THR A 40 -50.60 17.53 30.36
C THR A 40 -52.01 18.06 30.14
N THR A 41 -52.19 18.96 29.18
CA THR A 41 -53.51 19.37 28.69
C THR A 41 -53.47 19.64 27.18
N ALA A 42 -54.65 19.61 26.57
CA ALA A 42 -54.91 19.88 25.16
C ALA A 42 -56.17 20.74 25.07
N GLU A 43 -56.61 21.07 23.84
CA GLU A 43 -57.81 21.88 23.53
C GLU A 43 -57.62 23.39 23.88
N SER A 44 -58.11 24.38 23.12
CA SER A 44 -58.94 24.39 21.90
C SER A 44 -59.00 25.78 21.21
N ASP A 45 -59.32 25.79 19.91
CA ASP A 45 -60.14 26.74 19.13
C ASP A 45 -59.76 28.24 18.88
N ASP A 46 -60.07 28.64 17.63
CA ASP A 46 -60.58 29.93 17.10
C ASP A 46 -59.81 31.28 17.08
N ALA A 47 -59.28 31.59 15.87
CA ALA A 47 -59.78 32.65 14.94
C ALA A 47 -59.33 34.15 15.02
N GLU A 48 -59.59 34.84 13.88
CA GLU A 48 -59.55 36.29 13.57
C GLU A 48 -58.16 36.99 13.49
N THR A 49 -57.61 37.31 12.30
CA THR A 49 -57.79 38.50 11.39
C THR A 49 -56.99 39.75 11.82
N ALA A 50 -56.50 40.67 10.97
CA ALA A 50 -56.69 40.93 9.52
C ALA A 50 -55.42 41.58 8.87
N ASP A 51 -55.58 42.14 7.66
CA ASP A 51 -54.79 43.21 7.01
C ASP A 51 -53.33 42.88 6.58
N GLU A 52 -52.70 43.39 5.51
CA GLU A 52 -52.94 44.11 4.24
C GLU A 52 -51.49 44.48 3.76
N ALA A 53 -51.10 44.81 2.52
CA ALA A 53 -51.71 44.81 1.18
C ALA A 53 -50.56 44.83 0.12
N ASP A 54 -50.90 45.08 -1.15
CA ASP A 54 -50.03 45.35 -2.33
C ASP A 54 -49.08 44.20 -2.75
N ASP A 55 -49.31 43.42 -3.82
CA ASP A 55 -49.80 43.62 -5.21
C ASP A 55 -48.86 44.33 -6.20
N ALA A 56 -48.62 43.63 -7.32
CA ALA A 56 -48.22 44.17 -8.61
C ALA A 56 -48.63 43.18 -9.73
N GLN A 57 -49.79 43.41 -10.35
CA GLN A 57 -50.23 42.70 -11.57
C GLN A 57 -49.97 43.52 -12.84
N ILE A 58 -50.01 42.85 -14.01
CA ILE A 58 -50.58 43.27 -15.33
C ILE A 58 -50.18 42.14 -16.32
N GLU A 59 -51.10 41.32 -16.87
CA GLU A 59 -52.00 41.53 -18.05
C GLU A 59 -51.25 41.71 -19.39
N LEU A 60 -51.73 41.39 -20.62
CA LEU A 60 -52.78 40.53 -21.23
C LEU A 60 -52.42 40.42 -22.76
N GLY A 61 -53.00 39.61 -23.67
CA GLY A 61 -54.03 38.56 -23.58
C GLY A 61 -54.86 38.43 -24.91
N GLY A 62 -54.90 37.25 -25.54
CA GLY A 62 -55.61 36.96 -26.82
C GLY A 62 -54.70 36.32 -27.91
N VAL A 63 -55.17 35.80 -29.06
CA VAL A 63 -56.52 35.79 -29.70
C VAL A 63 -56.76 34.43 -30.45
N GLU A 64 -58.00 34.23 -30.90
CA GLU A 64 -58.63 33.15 -31.71
C GLU A 64 -58.02 32.97 -33.14
N ASN A 65 -58.47 32.12 -34.09
CA ASN A 65 -59.72 31.37 -34.28
C ASN A 65 -59.64 30.22 -35.35
N GLU A 66 -60.76 29.47 -35.49
CA GLU A 66 -61.31 28.80 -36.72
C GLU A 66 -60.78 27.46 -37.33
N GLU A 67 -61.74 26.75 -37.97
CA GLU A 67 -61.71 25.48 -38.75
C GLU A 67 -62.08 25.79 -40.24
N PRO A 68 -62.42 24.82 -41.14
CA PRO A 68 -61.73 23.59 -41.65
C PRO A 68 -61.57 23.63 -43.21
N ASP A 69 -61.18 22.52 -43.88
CA ASP A 69 -62.09 21.73 -44.80
C ASP A 69 -61.42 20.55 -45.57
N THR A 70 -62.22 19.51 -45.90
CA THR A 70 -62.18 18.51 -47.02
C THR A 70 -60.90 17.90 -47.65
N ALA A 71 -60.88 16.72 -48.32
CA ALA A 71 -61.72 15.49 -48.38
C ALA A 71 -61.12 14.45 -49.39
N SER A 72 -61.81 13.30 -49.58
CA SER A 72 -61.69 12.31 -50.70
C SER A 72 -60.44 11.39 -50.67
N GLU A 73 -60.56 10.05 -50.62
CA GLU A 73 -60.84 9.05 -51.70
C GLU A 73 -59.53 8.39 -52.20
N ASP A 74 -59.43 7.10 -52.52
CA ASP A 74 -60.39 5.99 -52.36
C ASP A 74 -59.68 4.61 -52.23
N THR A 75 -60.46 3.54 -52.38
CA THR A 75 -60.21 2.08 -52.41
C THR A 75 -59.10 1.58 -53.39
N ASP A 76 -58.74 0.29 -53.57
CA ASP A 76 -59.45 -0.99 -53.35
C ASP A 76 -58.52 -2.23 -53.25
N GLU A 77 -59.18 -3.36 -52.95
CA GLU A 77 -58.96 -4.79 -53.29
C GLU A 77 -58.13 -5.14 -54.58
N VAL A 78 -57.67 -6.39 -54.91
CA VAL A 78 -57.90 -7.78 -54.42
C VAL A 78 -56.81 -8.79 -54.91
N ILE A 79 -56.80 -9.99 -54.29
CA ILE A 79 -56.41 -11.38 -54.69
C ILE A 79 -56.08 -11.59 -56.22
N ILE A 80 -55.17 -12.47 -56.72
CA ILE A 80 -55.12 -13.96 -56.67
C ILE A 80 -53.72 -14.59 -56.96
N SER A 81 -53.74 -15.92 -57.15
CA SER A 81 -52.73 -16.96 -57.45
C SER A 81 -52.04 -16.82 -58.85
N GLU A 82 -51.19 -17.71 -59.36
CA GLU A 82 -50.89 -19.14 -59.08
C GLU A 82 -49.46 -19.49 -59.59
N ASP A 83 -48.90 -20.63 -59.14
CA ASP A 83 -47.97 -21.60 -59.79
C ASP A 83 -46.98 -21.16 -60.92
N GLU A 84 -45.76 -21.70 -61.06
CA GLU A 84 -45.34 -23.11 -60.83
C GLU A 84 -43.79 -23.27 -60.75
N ASN A 85 -43.34 -24.31 -60.02
CA ASN A 85 -42.10 -25.13 -60.15
C ASN A 85 -40.64 -24.59 -60.11
N GLU A 86 -39.83 -25.25 -59.26
CA GLU A 86 -38.43 -25.76 -59.43
C GLU A 86 -37.29 -24.82 -59.94
N THR A 87 -36.06 -24.79 -59.40
CA THR A 87 -35.34 -25.55 -58.34
C THR A 87 -34.12 -24.77 -57.77
N TYR A 88 -33.56 -25.24 -56.64
CA TYR A 88 -32.20 -25.01 -56.07
C TYR A 88 -31.18 -24.25 -56.96
N THR A 89 -30.38 -23.28 -56.45
CA THR A 89 -29.54 -23.36 -55.23
C THR A 89 -29.08 -21.96 -54.77
N ASP A 90 -28.73 -21.78 -53.49
CA ASP A 90 -28.37 -20.48 -52.89
C ASP A 90 -26.99 -19.91 -53.26
N ALA A 91 -26.89 -18.57 -53.34
CA ALA A 91 -25.63 -17.84 -53.16
C ALA A 91 -25.83 -16.34 -52.81
N PHE A 92 -25.31 -15.95 -51.63
CA PHE A 92 -24.83 -14.60 -51.23
C PHE A 92 -25.80 -13.44 -50.92
N ASP A 93 -25.26 -12.58 -50.04
CA ASP A 93 -25.82 -11.39 -49.39
C ASP A 93 -26.23 -10.24 -50.33
N VAL A 94 -26.91 -9.22 -49.77
CA VAL A 94 -26.49 -7.79 -49.84
C VAL A 94 -27.36 -6.95 -48.88
N PHE A 95 -26.72 -6.28 -47.90
CA PHE A 95 -27.00 -4.95 -47.27
C PHE A 95 -28.42 -4.64 -46.68
N SER A 96 -28.56 -4.09 -45.46
CA SER A 96 -28.67 -2.64 -45.08
C SER A 96 -29.77 -1.85 -45.83
N ASP A 97 -30.40 -0.77 -45.35
CA ASP A 97 -30.26 0.15 -44.19
C ASP A 97 -31.71 0.45 -43.68
N GLY A 98 -32.07 1.16 -42.60
CA GLY A 98 -31.37 1.99 -41.62
C GLY A 98 -32.29 3.15 -41.13
N GLU A 99 -32.78 3.07 -39.89
CA GLU A 99 -33.18 4.20 -38.99
C GLU A 99 -34.39 5.08 -39.44
N GLU A 100 -34.98 6.00 -38.64
CA GLU A 100 -34.84 6.44 -37.22
C GLU A 100 -35.88 5.70 -36.31
N GLU A 101 -36.27 6.00 -35.06
CA GLU A 101 -36.04 7.00 -33.97
C GLU A 101 -36.36 6.23 -32.63
N THR A 102 -36.33 6.65 -31.35
CA THR A 102 -36.19 7.92 -30.58
C THR A 102 -35.59 7.63 -29.18
N ASP A 103 -35.16 8.64 -28.42
CA ASP A 103 -34.57 8.54 -27.07
C ASP A 103 -35.48 8.06 -25.91
N ILE A 104 -34.90 7.29 -24.96
CA ILE A 104 -34.90 7.62 -23.51
C ILE A 104 -33.54 7.21 -22.89
N LEU A 105 -32.95 8.12 -22.09
CA LEU A 105 -31.71 7.91 -21.32
C LEU A 105 -31.76 6.74 -20.32
N ALA A 106 -30.68 5.96 -20.23
CA ALA A 106 -30.41 5.04 -19.12
C ALA A 106 -28.90 4.92 -18.83
N ASP A 107 -28.55 4.90 -17.54
CA ASP A 107 -27.20 4.73 -16.99
C ASP A 107 -27.02 3.27 -16.54
N ASP A 108 -26.12 2.51 -17.19
CA ASP A 108 -25.69 1.18 -16.73
C ASP A 108 -24.41 0.71 -17.45
N THR A 109 -23.22 1.21 -17.06
CA THR A 109 -21.93 0.69 -17.57
C THR A 109 -21.59 -0.69 -16.99
N THR A 110 -22.40 -1.68 -17.36
CA THR A 110 -22.14 -3.10 -17.09
C THR A 110 -21.02 -3.59 -18.00
N THR A 111 -19.77 -3.45 -17.57
CA THR A 111 -18.59 -3.94 -18.31
C THR A 111 -18.75 -5.44 -18.59
N VAL A 112 -19.04 -5.79 -19.84
CA VAL A 112 -19.46 -7.14 -20.23
C VAL A 112 -18.28 -8.11 -20.08
N LYS A 113 -18.27 -8.86 -18.98
CA LYS A 113 -17.26 -9.90 -18.73
C LYS A 113 -17.28 -10.94 -19.87
N PRO A 114 -16.13 -11.46 -20.35
CA PRO A 114 -16.11 -12.35 -21.50
C PRO A 114 -16.69 -13.72 -21.15
N ASP A 115 -17.32 -14.39 -22.12
CA ASP A 115 -17.88 -15.74 -21.98
C ASP A 115 -16.79 -16.84 -22.05
N PHE A 116 -15.60 -16.56 -21.48
CA PHE A 116 -14.47 -17.48 -21.37
C PHE A 116 -13.61 -17.14 -20.15
N ASN A 117 -12.90 -18.15 -19.62
CA ASN A 117 -11.80 -17.97 -18.68
C ASN A 117 -10.49 -18.33 -19.38
N VAL A 118 -9.40 -17.61 -19.07
CA VAL A 118 -8.06 -17.95 -19.54
C VAL A 118 -7.28 -18.63 -18.41
N THR A 119 -6.46 -19.62 -18.74
CA THR A 119 -5.60 -20.32 -17.78
C THR A 119 -4.19 -20.49 -18.33
N LEU A 120 -3.17 -20.23 -17.52
CA LEU A 120 -1.75 -20.43 -17.81
C LEU A 120 -1.24 -21.62 -16.98
N ASN A 121 -0.70 -22.66 -17.63
CA ASN A 121 -0.22 -23.88 -16.97
C ASN A 121 -1.25 -24.47 -15.97
N GLY A 122 -2.54 -24.36 -16.30
CA GLY A 122 -3.68 -24.81 -15.48
C GLY A 122 -4.08 -23.88 -14.32
N LYS A 123 -3.32 -22.82 -14.02
CA LYS A 123 -3.70 -21.75 -13.07
C LYS A 123 -4.65 -20.75 -13.75
N ALA A 124 -5.66 -20.25 -13.04
CA ALA A 124 -6.64 -19.31 -13.60
C ALA A 124 -6.14 -17.86 -13.62
N SER A 125 -6.47 -17.11 -14.69
CA SER A 125 -6.25 -15.67 -14.79
C SER A 125 -7.30 -14.87 -14.02
N THR A 126 -6.95 -13.64 -13.63
CA THR A 126 -7.93 -12.56 -13.48
C THR A 126 -8.20 -11.95 -14.85
N LEU A 127 -9.46 -11.71 -15.22
CA LEU A 127 -9.84 -11.09 -16.49
C LEU A 127 -10.48 -9.73 -16.23
N ASN A 128 -9.81 -8.67 -16.68
CA ASN A 128 -10.27 -7.30 -16.62
C ASN A 128 -10.58 -6.84 -18.05
N VAL A 129 -11.87 -6.66 -18.36
CA VAL A 129 -12.26 -6.02 -19.63
C VAL A 129 -12.04 -4.51 -19.46
N THR A 130 -11.32 -3.90 -20.39
CA THR A 130 -11.14 -2.45 -20.39
C THR A 130 -12.20 -1.80 -21.27
N ASP A 131 -12.55 -0.55 -20.98
CA ASP A 131 -13.46 0.23 -21.83
C ASP A 131 -12.79 0.68 -23.15
N LYS A 132 -11.51 0.32 -23.37
CA LYS A 132 -10.85 0.51 -24.67
C LYS A 132 -11.43 -0.47 -25.68
N LYS A 133 -11.98 0.11 -26.75
CA LYS A 133 -12.25 -0.60 -27.99
C LYS A 133 -11.26 -0.14 -29.05
N GLU A 134 -10.83 -1.05 -29.91
CA GLU A 134 -9.95 -0.77 -31.04
C GLU A 134 -10.61 -1.22 -32.33
N THR A 135 -10.69 -0.33 -33.33
CA THR A 135 -11.20 -0.67 -34.67
C THR A 135 -10.07 -1.08 -35.60
N GLU A 136 -9.97 -2.37 -35.90
CA GLU A 136 -8.95 -2.97 -36.75
C GLU A 136 -9.63 -3.85 -37.81
N ASP A 137 -9.30 -3.65 -39.09
CA ASP A 137 -9.92 -4.29 -40.26
C ASP A 137 -11.46 -4.35 -40.20
N SER A 138 -12.10 -3.19 -40.03
CA SER A 138 -13.58 -2.99 -39.98
C SER A 138 -14.33 -3.69 -38.84
N ASN A 139 -13.63 -4.34 -37.90
CA ASN A 139 -14.22 -4.98 -36.73
C ASN A 139 -13.91 -4.15 -35.46
N GLU A 140 -14.86 -4.10 -34.52
CA GLU A 140 -14.70 -3.43 -33.23
C GLU A 140 -14.22 -4.45 -32.18
N TRP A 141 -12.97 -4.35 -31.75
CA TRP A 141 -12.33 -5.28 -30.81
C TRP A 141 -12.43 -4.76 -29.39
N GLN A 142 -12.95 -5.56 -28.46
CA GLN A 142 -12.86 -5.26 -27.02
C GLN A 142 -11.50 -5.67 -26.48
N VAL A 143 -10.79 -4.75 -25.80
CA VAL A 143 -9.48 -5.02 -25.21
C VAL A 143 -9.63 -5.57 -23.80
N VAL A 144 -9.09 -6.76 -23.57
CA VAL A 144 -9.16 -7.51 -22.30
C VAL A 144 -7.74 -7.69 -21.75
N ASP A 145 -7.49 -7.11 -20.58
CA ASP A 145 -6.27 -7.36 -19.81
C ASP A 145 -6.42 -8.67 -19.02
N VAL A 146 -5.49 -9.59 -19.26
CA VAL A 146 -5.43 -10.93 -18.68
C VAL A 146 -4.28 -10.98 -17.69
N THR A 147 -4.59 -10.83 -16.39
CA THR A 147 -3.58 -10.75 -15.33
C THR A 147 -3.39 -12.09 -14.64
N PHE A 148 -2.16 -12.60 -14.65
CA PHE A 148 -1.73 -13.74 -13.83
C PHE A 148 -0.93 -13.25 -12.63
N ASN A 149 -1.19 -13.81 -11.45
CA ASN A 149 -0.42 -13.55 -10.23
C ASN A 149 0.23 -14.85 -9.77
N GLY A 150 1.56 -14.88 -9.66
CA GLY A 150 2.30 -16.04 -9.12
C GLY A 150 3.63 -16.30 -9.80
N GLU A 151 4.32 -17.36 -9.35
CA GLU A 151 5.66 -17.70 -9.84
C GLU A 151 5.66 -18.09 -11.33
N ASP A 152 6.58 -17.46 -12.06
CA ASP A 152 7.00 -17.84 -13.40
C ASP A 152 7.65 -19.23 -13.38
N THR A 153 7.32 -20.07 -14.35
CA THR A 153 7.88 -21.41 -14.50
C THR A 153 8.49 -21.49 -15.89
N ASN A 154 9.82 -21.58 -15.96
CA ASN A 154 10.60 -21.59 -17.21
C ASN A 154 10.30 -22.78 -18.16
N ASP A 155 9.30 -23.61 -17.84
CA ASP A 155 8.83 -24.73 -18.64
C ASP A 155 7.54 -24.36 -19.41
N ALA A 156 7.66 -24.26 -20.74
CA ALA A 156 6.59 -24.34 -21.75
C ALA A 156 5.21 -23.77 -21.33
N ASN A 157 5.10 -22.44 -21.29
CA ASN A 157 3.88 -21.71 -20.93
C ASN A 157 2.69 -22.07 -21.85
N ASN A 158 1.82 -22.98 -21.40
CA ASN A 158 0.65 -23.43 -22.13
C ASN A 158 -0.59 -22.65 -21.67
N VAL A 159 -1.16 -21.87 -22.58
CA VAL A 159 -2.37 -21.08 -22.31
C VAL A 159 -3.58 -21.73 -22.94
N SER A 160 -4.64 -21.86 -22.12
CA SER A 160 -5.92 -22.40 -22.55
C SER A 160 -7.06 -21.40 -22.37
N VAL A 161 -7.90 -21.28 -23.38
CA VAL A 161 -9.16 -20.53 -23.36
C VAL A 161 -10.29 -21.52 -23.12
N ASN A 162 -10.95 -21.40 -21.97
CA ASN A 162 -11.92 -22.36 -21.46
C ASN A 162 -13.32 -21.72 -21.39
N LEU A 163 -14.31 -22.35 -22.01
CA LEU A 163 -15.71 -21.95 -21.89
C LEU A 163 -16.31 -22.48 -20.58
N PRO A 164 -17.01 -21.66 -19.77
CA PRO A 164 -17.80 -22.13 -18.63
C PRO A 164 -18.89 -23.15 -19.03
N GLU A 165 -19.27 -24.04 -18.11
CA GLU A 165 -20.40 -24.96 -18.34
C GLU A 165 -21.70 -24.18 -18.58
N GLY A 166 -22.31 -24.35 -19.76
CA GLY A 166 -23.60 -23.76 -20.11
C GLY A 166 -23.57 -22.55 -21.06
N THR A 167 -22.42 -22.14 -21.59
CA THR A 167 -22.35 -21.06 -22.61
C THR A 167 -23.07 -21.43 -23.91
N THR A 168 -23.70 -20.45 -24.56
CA THR A 168 -24.36 -20.57 -25.89
C THR A 168 -23.39 -20.43 -27.09
N VAL A 169 -22.09 -20.30 -26.82
CA VAL A 169 -21.04 -20.22 -27.84
C VAL A 169 -20.91 -21.56 -28.57
N THR A 170 -21.06 -21.57 -29.89
CA THR A 170 -21.01 -22.78 -30.72
C THR A 170 -19.62 -23.09 -31.26
N LYS A 171 -18.80 -22.05 -31.49
CA LYS A 171 -17.40 -22.16 -31.93
C LYS A 171 -16.58 -21.05 -31.29
N THR A 172 -15.33 -21.34 -30.96
CA THR A 172 -14.35 -20.35 -30.51
C THR A 172 -13.08 -20.51 -31.34
N ASN A 173 -12.63 -19.43 -31.98
CA ASN A 173 -11.33 -19.35 -32.64
C ASN A 173 -10.37 -18.53 -31.76
N VAL A 174 -9.12 -18.97 -31.68
CA VAL A 174 -8.05 -18.30 -30.92
C VAL A 174 -6.79 -18.27 -31.79
N GLY A 175 -6.10 -17.13 -31.85
CA GLY A 175 -4.91 -16.99 -32.69
C GLY A 175 -3.96 -15.87 -32.25
N ARG A 176 -2.71 -15.94 -32.73
CA ARG A 176 -1.68 -14.91 -32.53
C ARG A 176 -1.58 -13.98 -33.73
N ALA A 177 -1.25 -12.71 -33.51
CA ALA A 177 -0.61 -11.89 -34.54
C ALA A 177 0.70 -12.56 -35.00
N SER A 178 0.86 -12.81 -36.30
CA SER A 178 2.10 -13.36 -36.87
C SER A 178 2.82 -12.32 -37.73
N LYS A 179 4.15 -12.37 -37.73
CA LYS A 179 5.05 -11.32 -38.22
C LYS A 179 5.15 -11.25 -39.75
N TYR A 180 4.05 -10.89 -40.43
CA TYR A 180 3.96 -10.72 -41.89
C TYR A 180 3.30 -9.40 -42.32
N ILE A 181 3.72 -8.28 -41.73
CA ILE A 181 3.48 -6.95 -42.32
C ILE A 181 4.44 -6.76 -43.51
N ASN A 182 4.11 -7.37 -44.66
CA ASN A 182 4.60 -7.00 -46.01
C ASN A 182 4.03 -7.92 -47.10
N ASP A 183 2.70 -7.97 -47.24
CA ASP A 183 2.07 -8.29 -48.52
C ASP A 183 0.69 -7.61 -48.58
N ASN A 184 0.38 -6.90 -49.67
CA ASN A 184 -0.75 -5.95 -49.69
C ASN A 184 -2.10 -6.63 -49.97
N ARG A 185 -2.43 -7.63 -49.15
CA ARG A 185 -3.62 -8.50 -49.25
C ARG A 185 -4.15 -8.78 -47.85
N GLY A 186 -5.28 -8.16 -47.49
CA GLY A 186 -5.81 -8.13 -46.13
C GLY A 186 -6.09 -9.51 -45.50
N PHE A 187 -5.82 -9.59 -44.20
CA PHE A 187 -5.93 -10.72 -43.27
C PHE A 187 -5.24 -12.05 -43.68
N PRO A 188 -4.48 -12.71 -42.78
CA PRO A 188 -4.15 -14.11 -42.97
C PRO A 188 -5.44 -14.94 -42.96
N LYS A 189 -5.86 -15.44 -44.14
CA LYS A 189 -7.06 -16.30 -44.33
C LYS A 189 -7.02 -17.66 -43.61
N ARG A 190 -6.09 -17.84 -42.66
CA ARG A 190 -5.96 -18.99 -41.76
C ARG A 190 -5.46 -18.51 -40.39
N VAL A 191 -6.38 -18.38 -39.43
CA VAL A 191 -6.07 -18.86 -38.07
C VAL A 191 -5.72 -20.33 -38.23
N ASN A 192 -4.53 -20.75 -37.80
CA ASN A 192 -3.94 -22.01 -38.28
C ASN A 192 -4.44 -23.21 -37.46
N GLY A 193 -5.70 -23.59 -37.69
CA GLY A 193 -6.37 -24.75 -37.13
C GLY A 193 -7.86 -24.75 -37.45
N ASP A 194 -8.45 -25.92 -37.64
CA ASP A 194 -9.90 -26.05 -37.83
C ASP A 194 -10.66 -25.56 -36.59
N PRO A 195 -11.85 -24.93 -36.74
CA PRO A 195 -12.62 -24.41 -35.62
C PRO A 195 -13.04 -25.53 -34.67
N LYS A 196 -12.48 -25.53 -33.46
CA LYS A 196 -12.65 -26.61 -32.47
C LYS A 196 -13.92 -26.41 -31.63
N THR A 197 -14.58 -27.52 -31.29
CA THR A 197 -15.65 -27.58 -30.30
C THR A 197 -15.09 -27.99 -28.95
N GLY A 198 -15.01 -27.06 -28.00
CA GLY A 198 -14.46 -27.28 -26.65
C GLY A 198 -13.32 -26.31 -26.30
N PRO A 199 -12.68 -26.48 -25.13
CA PRO A 199 -11.58 -25.62 -24.70
C PRO A 199 -10.40 -25.71 -25.66
N PHE A 200 -9.80 -24.55 -25.95
CA PHE A 200 -8.64 -24.44 -26.83
C PHE A 200 -7.38 -24.27 -25.98
N ALA A 201 -6.48 -25.26 -26.03
CA ALA A 201 -5.13 -25.17 -25.45
C ALA A 201 -4.09 -24.91 -26.54
N ALA A 202 -3.16 -24.00 -26.29
CA ALA A 202 -2.00 -23.76 -27.13
C ALA A 202 -0.74 -23.48 -26.29
N ASP A 203 0.29 -24.25 -26.59
CA ASP A 203 1.66 -23.98 -26.18
C ASP A 203 2.10 -22.60 -26.70
N MET A 204 2.54 -21.69 -25.82
CA MET A 204 3.00 -20.36 -26.20
C MET A 204 4.46 -20.33 -26.66
N GLY A 205 5.33 -21.18 -26.09
CA GLY A 205 6.77 -20.92 -26.08
C GLY A 205 7.15 -19.65 -25.32
N ASP A 206 8.37 -19.16 -25.53
CA ASP A 206 9.15 -18.40 -24.53
C ASP A 206 8.78 -16.90 -24.41
N SER A 207 7.62 -16.46 -24.91
CA SER A 207 7.23 -15.05 -24.84
C SER A 207 5.72 -14.81 -24.84
N LEU A 208 5.17 -14.56 -23.65
CA LEU A 208 3.82 -14.02 -23.44
C LEU A 208 3.77 -12.52 -23.82
N ASN A 209 4.73 -11.72 -23.34
CA ASN A 209 4.70 -10.26 -23.40
C ASN A 209 5.23 -9.68 -24.75
N SER A 210 5.00 -10.36 -25.88
CA SER A 210 5.38 -9.85 -27.23
C SER A 210 4.43 -10.22 -28.37
N THR A 211 3.31 -10.90 -28.10
CA THR A 211 2.32 -11.26 -29.13
C THR A 211 0.93 -10.75 -28.74
N SER A 212 0.27 -10.01 -29.64
CA SER A 212 -1.16 -9.74 -29.51
C SER A 212 -1.93 -11.02 -29.82
N TRP A 213 -2.81 -11.43 -28.90
CA TRP A 213 -3.69 -12.58 -29.08
C TRP A 213 -5.12 -12.13 -29.32
N TYR A 214 -5.83 -12.90 -30.13
CA TYR A 214 -7.21 -12.62 -30.50
C TYR A 214 -8.09 -13.82 -30.21
N VAL A 215 -9.28 -13.57 -29.65
CA VAL A 215 -10.34 -14.55 -29.45
C VAL A 215 -11.59 -14.09 -30.21
N VAL A 216 -12.16 -14.98 -31.02
CA VAL A 216 -13.43 -14.75 -31.71
C VAL A 216 -14.43 -15.82 -31.27
N GLN A 217 -15.51 -15.40 -30.63
CA GLN A 217 -16.60 -16.28 -30.20
C GLN A 217 -17.78 -16.17 -31.18
N ILE A 218 -18.31 -17.32 -31.60
CA ILE A 218 -19.45 -17.43 -32.51
C ILE A 218 -20.63 -18.05 -31.75
N TYR A 219 -21.71 -17.31 -31.56
CA TYR A 219 -22.88 -17.71 -30.78
C TYR A 219 -23.89 -18.50 -31.63
N SER A 220 -24.87 -19.13 -30.98
CA SER A 220 -25.88 -19.98 -31.63
C SER A 220 -26.87 -19.24 -32.54
N ASP A 221 -26.91 -17.92 -32.47
CA ASP A 221 -27.68 -17.01 -33.33
C ASP A 221 -26.87 -16.51 -34.54
N GLY A 222 -25.59 -16.89 -34.66
CA GLY A 222 -24.68 -16.41 -35.70
C GLY A 222 -23.94 -15.13 -35.36
N THR A 223 -24.18 -14.50 -34.20
CA THR A 223 -23.43 -13.30 -33.79
C THR A 223 -21.98 -13.63 -33.46
N HIS A 224 -21.09 -12.67 -33.74
CA HIS A 224 -19.67 -12.73 -33.44
C HIS A 224 -19.30 -11.72 -32.35
N LYS A 225 -18.38 -12.08 -31.45
CA LYS A 225 -17.68 -11.13 -30.57
C LYS A 225 -16.16 -11.25 -30.76
N TYR A 226 -15.50 -10.10 -30.75
CA TYR A 226 -14.10 -9.92 -31.10
C TYR A 226 -13.33 -9.37 -29.89
N TYR A 227 -12.38 -10.14 -29.37
CA TYR A 227 -11.60 -9.79 -28.19
C TYR A 227 -10.10 -9.79 -28.50
N LYS A 228 -9.40 -8.72 -28.08
CA LYS A 228 -7.94 -8.61 -28.10
C LYS A 228 -7.44 -8.83 -26.67
N LEU A 229 -6.57 -9.83 -26.47
CA LEU A 229 -6.00 -10.17 -25.18
C LEU A 229 -4.61 -9.53 -25.01
N ASN A 230 -4.47 -8.73 -23.96
CA ASN A 230 -3.18 -8.31 -23.44
C ASN A 230 -2.83 -9.19 -22.24
N PHE A 231 -1.62 -9.75 -22.19
CA PHE A 231 -1.19 -10.56 -21.05
C PHE A 231 -0.29 -9.75 -20.11
N HIS A 232 -0.59 -9.85 -18.81
CA HIS A 232 0.18 -9.23 -17.73
C HIS A 232 0.52 -10.30 -16.69
N ILE A 233 1.77 -10.36 -16.24
CA ILE A 233 2.24 -11.37 -15.28
C ILE A 233 2.88 -10.67 -14.09
N ASN A 234 2.21 -10.70 -12.94
CA ASN A 234 2.74 -10.17 -11.69
C ASN A 234 3.57 -11.26 -11.01
N VAL A 235 4.89 -11.13 -11.12
CA VAL A 235 5.89 -11.98 -10.48
C VAL A 235 6.64 -11.16 -9.42
N GLU A 236 6.88 -11.73 -8.24
CA GLU A 236 7.78 -11.12 -7.26
C GLU A 236 9.20 -11.06 -7.84
N LYS A 237 9.74 -9.85 -8.05
CA LYS A 237 11.10 -9.64 -8.52
C LYS A 237 12.10 -10.11 -7.46
N SER A 238 13.16 -10.79 -7.89
CA SER A 238 14.36 -10.96 -7.06
C SER A 238 15.51 -10.16 -7.66
N ASP A 239 16.49 -9.83 -6.83
CA ASP A 239 17.82 -9.45 -7.32
C ASP A 239 18.39 -10.56 -8.22
N LEU A 240 19.31 -10.17 -9.11
CA LEU A 240 20.02 -11.09 -9.96
C LEU A 240 20.90 -12.03 -9.13
N GLN A 241 20.83 -13.33 -9.43
CA GLN A 241 21.72 -14.35 -8.89
C GLN A 241 22.33 -15.15 -10.04
N GLY A 242 23.36 -15.93 -9.76
CA GLY A 242 23.91 -16.83 -10.76
C GLY A 242 25.23 -17.45 -10.37
N THR A 243 25.79 -18.19 -11.32
CA THR A 243 27.15 -18.74 -11.22
C THR A 243 27.95 -18.37 -12.46
N VAL A 244 29.26 -18.21 -12.29
CA VAL A 244 30.23 -18.08 -13.38
C VAL A 244 31.19 -19.25 -13.33
N ARG A 245 31.44 -19.85 -14.49
CA ARG A 245 32.33 -21.00 -14.68
C ARG A 245 33.38 -20.69 -15.73
N LEU A 246 34.61 -21.09 -15.48
CA LEU A 246 35.68 -21.04 -16.48
C LEU A 246 35.86 -22.42 -17.12
N ASP A 247 35.50 -22.52 -18.40
CA ASP A 247 35.64 -23.72 -19.22
C ASP A 247 36.86 -23.55 -20.14
N ALA A 248 37.73 -24.56 -20.18
CA ALA A 248 39.08 -24.47 -20.72
C ALA A 248 39.35 -25.67 -21.65
N GLY A 249 38.81 -25.59 -22.87
CA GLY A 249 38.84 -26.68 -23.84
C GLY A 249 38.10 -27.92 -23.34
N ALA A 250 38.82 -29.02 -23.11
CA ALA A 250 38.27 -30.26 -22.56
C ALA A 250 38.23 -30.29 -21.01
N GLN A 251 38.85 -29.33 -20.32
CA GLN A 251 38.73 -29.16 -18.87
C GLN A 251 37.59 -28.19 -18.56
N THR A 252 36.81 -28.46 -17.50
CA THR A 252 35.72 -27.56 -17.07
C THR A 252 35.89 -27.27 -15.58
N GLY A 253 36.12 -26.00 -15.24
CA GLY A 253 36.49 -25.58 -13.88
C GLY A 253 35.36 -25.72 -12.87
N THR A 254 35.59 -25.33 -11.61
CA THR A 254 34.50 -25.24 -10.63
C THR A 254 33.68 -23.99 -10.89
N ALA A 255 32.35 -24.10 -10.86
CA ALA A 255 31.46 -22.93 -10.91
C ALA A 255 31.56 -22.16 -9.59
N LYS A 256 31.55 -20.83 -9.67
CA LYS A 256 31.61 -19.92 -8.51
C LYS A 256 30.36 -19.06 -8.49
N ASP A 257 29.79 -18.90 -7.31
CA ASP A 257 28.56 -18.13 -7.11
C ASP A 257 28.84 -16.63 -7.30
N LEU A 258 27.91 -15.93 -7.95
CA LEU A 258 27.92 -14.47 -8.08
C LEU A 258 27.01 -13.87 -7.02
N THR A 259 27.59 -13.46 -5.89
CA THR A 259 26.91 -12.62 -4.91
C THR A 259 26.90 -11.18 -5.43
N PHE A 260 25.72 -10.65 -5.70
CA PHE A 260 25.54 -9.25 -6.08
C PHE A 260 25.32 -8.40 -4.82
N ASP A 261 26.01 -7.26 -4.77
CA ASP A 261 25.80 -6.21 -3.80
C ASP A 261 24.46 -5.50 -4.07
N ALA A 262 23.63 -5.35 -3.03
CA ALA A 262 22.26 -4.89 -3.18
C ALA A 262 22.16 -3.40 -3.52
N ASP A 263 23.15 -2.59 -3.11
CA ASP A 263 23.12 -1.13 -3.23
C ASP A 263 23.86 -0.64 -4.47
N SER A 264 25.01 -1.25 -4.78
CA SER A 264 25.83 -0.91 -5.96
C SER A 264 25.50 -1.74 -7.21
N LYS A 265 24.62 -2.74 -7.10
CA LYS A 265 24.23 -3.69 -8.16
C LYS A 265 25.43 -4.30 -8.89
N SER A 266 26.50 -4.60 -8.15
CA SER A 266 27.77 -5.10 -8.68
C SER A 266 28.14 -6.47 -8.09
N ALA A 267 28.91 -7.26 -8.82
CA ALA A 267 29.50 -8.52 -8.36
C ALA A 267 30.95 -8.67 -8.86
N GLU A 268 31.85 -9.15 -8.00
CA GLU A 268 33.22 -9.50 -8.38
C GLU A 268 33.48 -11.01 -8.22
N CYS A 269 34.18 -11.63 -9.17
CA CYS A 269 34.61 -13.03 -9.06
C CYS A 269 36.04 -13.22 -9.57
N THR A 270 36.85 -13.99 -8.83
CA THR A 270 38.27 -14.23 -9.13
C THR A 270 38.56 -15.68 -9.50
N PHE A 271 39.33 -15.88 -10.57
CA PHE A 271 39.83 -17.17 -11.05
C PHE A 271 41.36 -17.25 -10.96
N GLU A 272 41.86 -18.41 -10.53
CA GLU A 272 43.27 -18.73 -10.38
C GLU A 272 43.91 -19.11 -11.73
N SER A 273 45.22 -18.88 -11.87
CA SER A 273 45.94 -19.13 -13.13
C SER A 273 45.99 -20.61 -13.56
N SER A 274 45.63 -21.53 -12.64
CA SER A 274 45.48 -22.97 -12.85
C SER A 274 44.10 -23.41 -13.35
N GLU A 275 43.09 -22.54 -13.30
CA GLU A 275 41.72 -22.84 -13.78
C GLU A 275 41.56 -22.57 -15.30
N ALA A 276 42.64 -22.16 -15.98
CA ALA A 276 42.64 -21.69 -17.36
C ALA A 276 43.64 -22.46 -18.26
N SER A 277 43.27 -22.70 -19.52
CA SER A 277 44.14 -23.33 -20.52
C SER A 277 45.08 -22.31 -21.17
N GLU A 278 46.29 -22.77 -21.47
CA GLU A 278 47.34 -21.97 -22.10
C GLU A 278 47.32 -22.09 -23.64
N THR A 279 46.81 -23.22 -24.15
CA THR A 279 46.84 -23.61 -25.57
C THR A 279 45.48 -23.54 -26.24
N GLU A 280 44.40 -23.69 -25.48
CA GLU A 280 43.02 -23.71 -25.97
C GLU A 280 42.30 -22.38 -25.69
N ASN A 281 41.11 -22.17 -26.28
CA ASN A 281 40.28 -21.02 -25.93
C ASN A 281 39.70 -21.23 -24.52
N ASN A 282 39.83 -20.20 -23.68
CA ASN A 282 39.11 -20.10 -22.42
C ASN A 282 37.73 -19.49 -22.68
N VAL A 283 36.70 -20.06 -22.07
CA VAL A 283 35.30 -19.61 -22.20
C VAL A 283 34.74 -19.41 -20.80
N LEU A 284 34.24 -18.22 -20.52
CA LEU A 284 33.41 -17.96 -19.35
C LEU A 284 31.97 -18.36 -19.69
N THR A 285 31.44 -19.34 -18.98
CA THR A 285 30.01 -19.70 -19.01
C THR A 285 29.35 -19.07 -17.79
N PHE A 286 28.47 -18.11 -18.01
CA PHE A 286 27.60 -17.55 -16.97
C PHE A 286 26.24 -18.26 -17.02
N ASN A 287 25.67 -18.57 -15.85
CA ASN A 287 24.29 -19.00 -15.70
C ASN A 287 23.63 -18.01 -14.73
N LEU A 288 22.79 -17.12 -15.28
CA LEU A 288 22.20 -15.97 -14.58
C LEU A 288 20.69 -16.16 -14.47
N GLN A 289 20.14 -15.99 -13.26
CA GLN A 289 18.74 -16.25 -12.96
C GLN A 289 18.20 -15.25 -11.93
N ALA A 290 16.97 -14.78 -12.15
CA ALA A 290 16.17 -14.06 -11.16
C ALA A 290 14.69 -14.32 -11.43
N LYS A 291 13.82 -14.08 -10.45
CA LYS A 291 12.37 -14.17 -10.66
C LYS A 291 11.87 -12.97 -11.47
N GLY A 292 11.00 -13.22 -12.45
CA GLY A 292 10.31 -12.18 -13.22
C GLY A 292 11.12 -11.53 -14.34
N ILE A 293 12.19 -12.17 -14.82
CA ILE A 293 12.98 -11.69 -15.97
C ILE A 293 12.19 -11.86 -17.29
N ARG A 294 12.19 -10.84 -18.14
CA ARG A 294 11.76 -10.88 -19.55
C ARG A 294 12.93 -11.09 -20.52
N LYS A 295 14.09 -10.51 -20.22
CA LYS A 295 15.30 -10.54 -21.06
C LYS A 295 16.54 -10.23 -20.23
N ILE A 296 17.65 -10.91 -20.51
CA ILE A 296 19.00 -10.52 -20.06
C ILE A 296 19.80 -10.10 -21.28
N GLU A 297 20.48 -8.94 -21.22
CA GLU A 297 21.45 -8.53 -22.22
C GLU A 297 22.80 -8.29 -21.55
N MET A 298 23.83 -9.02 -21.98
CA MET A 298 25.17 -8.93 -21.41
C MET A 298 26.19 -8.52 -22.48
N GLY A 299 27.21 -7.76 -22.12
CA GLY A 299 28.30 -7.36 -23.01
C GLY A 299 29.47 -6.71 -22.29
N THR A 300 30.50 -6.32 -23.05
CA THR A 300 31.70 -5.60 -22.56
C THR A 300 31.57 -4.08 -22.61
N SER A 301 30.44 -3.55 -23.09
CA SER A 301 30.19 -2.10 -23.20
C SER A 301 28.70 -1.78 -23.11
N TYR A 302 28.39 -0.62 -22.54
CA TYR A 302 27.04 -0.13 -22.26
C TYR A 302 26.94 1.36 -22.62
N ASP A 303 25.85 1.78 -23.26
CA ASP A 303 25.58 3.17 -23.59
C ASP A 303 24.45 3.72 -22.73
N ALA A 304 24.82 4.51 -21.71
CA ALA A 304 23.90 5.13 -20.77
C ALA A 304 22.85 6.06 -21.42
N ASN A 305 23.08 6.55 -22.64
CA ASN A 305 22.12 7.41 -23.35
C ASN A 305 21.04 6.60 -24.09
N LYS A 306 21.27 5.29 -24.29
CA LYS A 306 20.33 4.36 -24.92
C LYS A 306 19.81 3.30 -23.96
N ASP A 307 20.41 3.21 -22.77
CA ASP A 307 20.15 2.19 -21.76
C ASP A 307 20.17 0.78 -22.40
N ALA A 308 21.31 0.49 -23.04
CA ALA A 308 21.51 -0.69 -23.85
C ALA A 308 22.97 -1.13 -23.88
N ILE A 309 23.17 -2.45 -23.99
CA ILE A 309 24.46 -3.04 -24.35
C ILE A 309 24.71 -2.76 -25.84
N LEU A 310 25.90 -2.27 -26.19
CA LEU A 310 26.23 -1.91 -27.58
C LEU A 310 26.52 -3.14 -28.47
N GLU A 311 27.12 -4.17 -27.89
CA GLU A 311 27.41 -5.45 -28.55
C GLU A 311 26.88 -6.61 -27.65
N PRO A 312 25.56 -6.87 -27.64
CA PRO A 312 24.97 -7.88 -26.77
C PRO A 312 25.33 -9.30 -27.22
N ILE A 313 25.74 -10.11 -26.23
CA ILE A 313 26.14 -11.51 -26.41
C ILE A 313 24.89 -12.39 -26.52
N THR A 314 24.91 -13.37 -27.43
CA THR A 314 23.82 -14.34 -27.56
C THR A 314 23.68 -15.20 -26.30
N VAL A 315 22.53 -15.09 -25.64
CA VAL A 315 22.10 -15.95 -24.53
C VAL A 315 21.51 -17.24 -25.10
N GLY A 316 21.76 -18.39 -24.47
CA GLY A 316 21.12 -19.66 -24.80
C GLY A 316 19.67 -19.75 -24.31
N GLU A 317 18.91 -20.70 -24.86
CA GLU A 317 17.53 -21.02 -24.45
C GLU A 317 17.44 -21.46 -22.96
N ASP A 318 18.57 -21.87 -22.37
CA ASP A 318 18.73 -22.23 -20.95
C ASP A 318 19.17 -21.06 -20.04
N GLY A 319 19.22 -19.83 -20.58
CA GLY A 319 19.72 -18.65 -19.88
C GLY A 319 21.25 -18.56 -19.76
N THR A 320 22.01 -19.47 -20.38
CA THR A 320 23.48 -19.43 -20.29
C THR A 320 24.11 -18.46 -21.29
N CYS A 321 25.01 -17.60 -20.80
CA CYS A 321 25.80 -16.68 -21.62
C CYS A 321 27.23 -17.23 -21.75
N LYS A 322 27.79 -17.30 -22.97
CA LYS A 322 29.14 -17.87 -23.20
C LYS A 322 30.08 -16.86 -23.86
N LEU A 323 31.21 -16.62 -23.20
CA LEU A 323 32.16 -15.55 -23.50
C LEU A 323 33.57 -16.10 -23.73
N SER A 324 34.07 -16.04 -24.97
CA SER A 324 35.44 -16.47 -25.28
C SER A 324 36.45 -15.44 -24.80
N PHE A 325 37.18 -15.75 -23.72
CA PHE A 325 38.25 -14.93 -23.13
C PHE A 325 39.62 -15.09 -23.83
N GLY A 326 39.63 -15.73 -25.00
CA GLY A 326 40.83 -15.92 -25.82
C GLY A 326 41.74 -17.06 -25.35
N ARG A 327 42.95 -17.11 -25.93
CA ARG A 327 43.99 -18.11 -25.61
C ARG A 327 45.11 -17.52 -24.77
N GLY A 328 45.81 -18.38 -24.03
CA GLY A 328 47.06 -18.04 -23.36
C GLY A 328 46.92 -17.75 -21.87
N ASN A 329 48.06 -17.86 -21.17
CA ASN A 329 48.23 -17.60 -19.75
C ASN A 329 49.32 -16.53 -19.59
N GLY A 330 48.90 -15.26 -19.56
CA GLY A 330 49.82 -14.13 -19.44
C GLY A 330 50.35 -13.97 -18.00
N PRO A 331 51.50 -13.31 -17.80
CA PRO A 331 52.08 -13.12 -16.48
C PRO A 331 51.38 -12.04 -15.65
N ALA A 332 50.72 -11.07 -16.30
CA ALA A 332 49.91 -10.06 -15.62
C ALA A 332 48.52 -10.62 -15.29
N ALA A 333 47.99 -10.26 -14.12
CA ALA A 333 46.56 -10.41 -13.84
C ALA A 333 45.74 -9.58 -14.84
N LYS A 334 44.55 -10.07 -15.19
CA LYS A 334 43.61 -9.36 -16.06
C LYS A 334 42.23 -9.34 -15.42
N SER A 335 41.77 -8.15 -15.10
CA SER A 335 40.37 -7.90 -14.75
C SER A 335 39.59 -7.45 -15.99
N THR A 336 38.31 -7.75 -16.06
CA THR A 336 37.41 -7.32 -17.13
C THR A 336 36.00 -7.14 -16.57
N THR A 337 35.47 -5.93 -16.69
CA THR A 337 34.10 -5.61 -16.32
C THR A 337 33.17 -5.96 -17.48
N TYR A 338 32.10 -6.68 -17.16
CA TYR A 338 30.97 -6.93 -18.02
C TYR A 338 29.76 -6.15 -17.50
N HIS A 339 28.95 -5.66 -18.43
CA HIS A 339 27.70 -4.99 -18.16
C HIS A 339 26.56 -5.97 -18.44
N CYS A 340 25.56 -6.00 -17.56
CA CYS A 340 24.39 -6.86 -17.66
C CYS A 340 23.14 -6.00 -17.45
N VAL A 341 22.25 -5.91 -18.43
CA VAL A 341 20.95 -5.25 -18.31
C VAL A 341 19.88 -6.33 -18.19
N VAL A 342 19.22 -6.39 -17.05
CA VAL A 342 18.07 -7.28 -16.81
C VAL A 342 16.80 -6.49 -17.07
N THR A 343 16.03 -6.88 -18.07
CA THR A 343 14.67 -6.38 -18.30
C THR A 343 13.70 -7.33 -17.62
N TYR A 344 12.83 -6.83 -16.74
CA TYR A 344 11.78 -7.60 -16.07
C TYR A 344 10.48 -7.63 -16.91
N GLN A 345 9.50 -8.45 -16.53
CA GLN A 345 8.25 -8.65 -17.29
C GLN A 345 7.36 -7.41 -17.42
N ASP A 346 7.58 -6.39 -16.60
CA ASP A 346 6.92 -5.07 -16.63
C ASP A 346 7.75 -3.97 -17.33
N ASP A 347 8.79 -4.37 -18.08
CA ASP A 347 9.70 -3.53 -18.85
C ASP A 347 10.58 -2.56 -18.04
N GLU A 348 10.60 -2.69 -16.71
CA GLU A 348 11.69 -2.13 -15.89
C GLU A 348 13.03 -2.79 -16.28
N LYS A 349 14.07 -1.98 -16.39
CA LYS A 349 15.44 -2.43 -16.59
C LYS A 349 16.30 -2.10 -15.38
N VAL A 350 17.11 -3.06 -14.96
CA VAL A 350 18.15 -2.88 -13.93
C VAL A 350 19.50 -3.19 -14.54
N HIS A 351 20.44 -2.24 -14.44
CA HIS A 351 21.81 -2.38 -14.90
C HIS A 351 22.70 -2.89 -13.76
N TYR A 352 23.37 -4.01 -14.01
CA TYR A 352 24.32 -4.66 -13.12
C TYR A 352 25.73 -4.65 -13.74
N THR A 353 26.76 -4.64 -12.90
CA THR A 353 28.16 -4.80 -13.32
C THR A 353 28.79 -6.06 -12.74
N ILE A 354 29.47 -6.85 -13.58
CA ILE A 354 30.10 -8.12 -13.19
C ILE A 354 31.57 -8.07 -13.58
N LYS A 355 32.46 -7.98 -12.60
CA LYS A 355 33.91 -7.85 -12.81
C LYS A 355 34.57 -9.20 -12.59
N ILE A 356 35.14 -9.76 -13.65
CA ILE A 356 35.85 -11.03 -13.60
C ILE A 356 37.36 -10.76 -13.60
N THR A 357 38.05 -11.22 -12.55
CA THR A 357 39.50 -11.09 -12.40
C THR A 357 40.17 -12.45 -12.55
N ARG A 358 41.08 -12.57 -13.53
CA ARG A 358 41.96 -13.73 -13.68
C ARG A 358 43.35 -13.38 -13.18
N LYS A 359 43.86 -14.12 -12.20
CA LYS A 359 45.27 -14.02 -11.77
C LYS A 359 46.18 -14.55 -12.88
N GLY A 360 47.30 -13.84 -13.11
CA GLY A 360 48.31 -14.22 -14.09
C GLY A 360 49.14 -15.42 -13.65
N ARG A 361 49.81 -16.09 -14.59
CA ARG A 361 50.77 -17.17 -14.26
C ARG A 361 52.15 -16.59 -14.01
N ALA A 362 52.65 -16.70 -12.78
CA ALA A 362 53.95 -16.15 -12.38
C ALA A 362 55.09 -16.57 -13.33
N GLY A 363 55.90 -15.59 -13.78
CA GLY A 363 56.96 -15.88 -14.74
C GLY A 363 57.85 -14.69 -15.12
N ALA A 364 58.90 -14.44 -14.32
CA ALA A 364 60.22 -14.00 -14.78
C ALA A 364 61.25 -14.15 -13.64
N SER A 365 62.50 -14.47 -13.95
CA SER A 365 63.60 -14.54 -12.98
C SER A 365 64.48 -13.30 -13.05
N TYR A 366 64.97 -12.80 -11.91
CA TYR A 366 66.40 -12.78 -11.52
C TYR A 366 66.63 -11.92 -10.26
N MET A 367 67.68 -12.25 -9.49
CA MET A 367 68.14 -11.48 -8.32
C MET A 367 69.52 -10.84 -8.55
N TRP A 368 69.94 -10.00 -7.61
CA TRP A 368 71.35 -9.76 -7.29
C TRP A 368 71.73 -10.48 -5.99
N GLY A 369 72.92 -11.12 -5.93
CA GLY A 369 73.37 -11.89 -4.76
C GLY A 369 74.03 -13.24 -5.10
N GLY A 370 75.08 -13.23 -5.93
CA GLY A 370 75.76 -14.46 -6.39
C GLY A 370 77.27 -14.33 -6.46
N SER A 371 77.91 -13.97 -5.35
CA SER A 371 79.39 -13.89 -5.23
C SER A 371 79.90 -14.62 -3.98
N LYS A 372 81.22 -14.58 -3.74
CA LYS A 372 81.79 -15.05 -2.46
C LYS A 372 81.39 -14.19 -1.25
N ASP A 373 80.91 -12.98 -1.51
CA ASP A 373 80.58 -11.95 -0.52
C ASP A 373 79.06 -11.91 -0.23
N ASN A 374 78.24 -12.39 -1.18
CA ASN A 374 76.82 -12.72 -0.95
C ASN A 374 76.43 -14.03 -1.70
N PRO A 375 76.35 -15.18 -1.01
CA PRO A 375 76.28 -16.50 -1.65
C PRO A 375 74.86 -17.13 -1.72
N PHE A 376 73.79 -16.32 -1.82
CA PHE A 376 72.39 -16.78 -1.76
C PHE A 376 71.55 -16.31 -2.95
N SER A 377 71.02 -17.25 -3.73
CA SER A 377 70.13 -16.95 -4.86
C SER A 377 68.81 -17.73 -4.78
N MET A 378 67.69 -17.00 -4.90
CA MET A 378 66.33 -17.53 -4.87
C MET A 378 65.79 -17.60 -6.31
N SER A 379 65.46 -18.80 -6.76
CA SER A 379 65.18 -19.08 -8.19
C SER A 379 63.72 -18.86 -8.60
N THR A 380 62.79 -18.83 -7.63
CA THR A 380 61.36 -18.61 -7.83
C THR A 380 60.81 -17.76 -6.69
N PHE A 381 60.33 -16.55 -7.02
CA PHE A 381 59.69 -15.64 -6.08
C PHE A 381 58.56 -14.89 -6.80
N ASP A 382 57.56 -14.42 -6.03
CA ASP A 382 56.41 -13.70 -6.55
C ASP A 382 56.49 -12.22 -6.18
N ASN A 383 56.98 -11.40 -7.12
CA ASN A 383 57.07 -9.95 -6.97
C ASN A 383 55.72 -9.23 -7.13
N ASN A 384 54.64 -9.95 -7.50
CA ASN A 384 53.33 -9.37 -7.79
C ASN A 384 52.31 -9.60 -6.66
N SER A 385 52.76 -9.96 -5.45
CA SER A 385 51.89 -10.14 -4.29
C SER A 385 51.34 -8.80 -3.78
N GLU A 386 50.05 -8.56 -4.00
CA GLU A 386 49.33 -7.35 -3.55
C GLU A 386 49.24 -7.21 -2.00
N THR A 387 49.54 -8.28 -1.24
CA THR A 387 49.54 -8.27 0.23
C THR A 387 50.76 -8.99 0.79
N ILE A 388 51.25 -8.53 1.95
CA ILE A 388 52.47 -9.07 2.56
C ILE A 388 52.23 -10.41 3.26
N SER A 389 50.97 -10.74 3.60
CA SER A 389 50.61 -12.11 3.98
C SER A 389 50.84 -13.13 2.85
N GLY A 390 50.67 -12.75 1.58
CA GLY A 390 51.07 -13.54 0.41
C GLY A 390 52.60 -13.67 0.29
N LEU A 391 53.29 -12.53 0.38
CA LEU A 391 54.76 -12.45 0.31
C LEU A 391 55.46 -13.28 1.39
N ILE A 392 55.01 -13.19 2.65
CA ILE A 392 55.55 -13.96 3.78
C ILE A 392 55.25 -15.45 3.61
N SER A 393 54.11 -15.82 3.03
CA SER A 393 53.75 -17.23 2.78
C SER A 393 54.60 -17.86 1.66
N SER A 394 54.96 -17.09 0.62
CA SER A 394 55.89 -17.54 -0.40
C SER A 394 57.34 -17.60 0.15
N LEU A 395 57.80 -16.60 0.92
CA LEU A 395 59.13 -16.62 1.55
C LEU A 395 59.32 -17.78 2.55
N LYS A 396 58.25 -18.21 3.23
CA LYS A 396 58.25 -19.40 4.13
C LYS A 396 58.35 -20.74 3.39
N THR A 397 58.15 -20.76 2.07
CA THR A 397 58.07 -21.99 1.27
C THR A 397 59.07 -22.05 0.09
N ALA A 398 59.58 -20.89 -0.36
CA ALA A 398 60.57 -20.79 -1.43
C ALA A 398 61.94 -21.39 -1.04
N PRO A 399 62.51 -22.30 -1.85
CA PRO A 399 63.87 -22.79 -1.62
C PRO A 399 64.92 -21.76 -2.07
N ILE A 400 65.93 -21.54 -1.23
CA ILE A 400 67.10 -20.69 -1.56
C ILE A 400 68.26 -21.59 -1.95
N THR A 401 69.01 -21.21 -3.00
CA THR A 401 70.26 -21.85 -3.39
C THR A 401 71.43 -21.19 -2.68
N ILE A 402 72.11 -21.96 -1.83
CA ILE A 402 73.34 -21.57 -1.14
C ILE A 402 74.54 -22.10 -1.94
N TYR A 403 75.60 -21.30 -2.08
CA TYR A 403 76.87 -21.72 -2.67
C TYR A 403 77.95 -21.90 -1.59
N ASP A 404 78.76 -22.97 -1.69
CA ASP A 404 79.93 -23.16 -0.81
C ASP A 404 81.16 -22.34 -1.29
N GLU A 405 82.23 -22.35 -0.49
CA GLU A 405 83.48 -21.61 -0.77
C GLU A 405 84.18 -22.00 -2.08
N ASN A 406 83.81 -23.16 -2.65
CA ASN A 406 84.28 -23.71 -3.91
C ASN A 406 83.28 -23.49 -5.07
N GLY A 407 82.18 -22.76 -4.83
CA GLY A 407 81.16 -22.43 -5.82
C GLY A 407 80.12 -23.53 -6.07
N LYS A 408 80.03 -24.55 -5.21
CA LYS A 408 79.09 -25.66 -5.38
C LYS A 408 77.75 -25.34 -4.71
N SER A 409 76.66 -25.48 -5.46
CA SER A 409 75.32 -25.13 -5.01
C SER A 409 74.60 -26.24 -4.21
N LYS A 410 73.76 -25.82 -3.27
CA LYS A 410 72.80 -26.65 -2.51
C LYS A 410 71.52 -25.86 -2.27
N MET A 411 70.36 -26.41 -2.64
CA MET A 411 69.07 -25.83 -2.22
C MET A 411 68.77 -26.15 -0.74
N VAL A 412 68.25 -25.15 -0.03
CA VAL A 412 67.78 -25.23 1.36
C VAL A 412 66.54 -24.33 1.48
N THR A 413 65.46 -24.85 2.08
CA THR A 413 64.33 -23.99 2.47
C THR A 413 64.70 -23.29 3.79
N PRO A 414 64.70 -21.95 3.85
CA PRO A 414 64.99 -21.20 5.06
C PRO A 414 63.84 -21.30 6.06
N SER A 415 64.12 -20.97 7.32
CA SER A 415 63.12 -20.85 8.38
C SER A 415 63.20 -19.44 8.97
N TRP A 416 62.59 -18.50 8.26
CA TRP A 416 62.61 -17.07 8.59
C TRP A 416 61.81 -16.75 9.87
N THR A 417 62.43 -15.99 10.76
CA THR A 417 61.74 -15.26 11.83
C THR A 417 61.47 -13.85 11.32
N PHE A 418 60.20 -13.47 11.16
CA PHE A 418 59.82 -12.12 10.75
C PHE A 418 59.63 -11.23 11.98
N TYR A 419 60.05 -9.97 11.90
CA TYR A 419 59.87 -9.02 12.99
C TYR A 419 58.46 -8.41 12.96
N ASN A 420 57.92 -8.09 14.13
CA ASN A 420 56.68 -7.33 14.24
C ASN A 420 57.06 -5.84 14.23
N LEU A 421 56.72 -5.12 13.15
CA LEU A 421 57.07 -3.70 12.99
C LEU A 421 56.02 -2.84 13.72
N ASP A 422 56.43 -2.31 14.86
CA ASP A 422 55.60 -1.52 15.78
C ASP A 422 55.58 -0.03 15.38
N GLU A 423 54.45 0.65 15.53
CA GLU A 423 54.08 1.83 14.70
C GLU A 423 54.92 3.11 14.88
N GLU A 424 55.72 3.19 15.94
CA GLU A 424 56.33 4.43 16.43
C GLU A 424 57.81 4.63 16.07
N LYS A 425 58.52 3.67 15.46
CA LYS A 425 60.00 3.73 15.37
C LYS A 425 60.66 3.52 14.01
N ASP A 426 59.99 2.96 13.02
CA ASP A 426 60.56 2.77 11.67
C ASP A 426 59.66 3.35 10.58
N ASN A 427 60.19 3.49 9.36
CA ASN A 427 59.53 4.17 8.24
C ASN A 427 58.28 3.43 7.67
N PHE A 428 57.84 2.35 8.31
CA PHE A 428 56.77 1.47 7.84
C PHE A 428 55.81 1.12 8.98
N TYR A 429 54.54 0.91 8.65
CA TYR A 429 53.50 0.47 9.58
C TYR A 429 52.56 -0.52 8.87
N PHE A 430 51.86 -1.37 9.61
CA PHE A 430 50.85 -2.27 9.07
C PHE A 430 49.45 -1.63 9.14
N SER A 431 48.51 -2.09 8.31
CA SER A 431 47.07 -1.92 8.53
C SER A 431 46.63 -2.51 9.87
N GLU A 432 45.48 -2.07 10.40
CA GLU A 432 44.91 -2.55 11.67
C GLU A 432 44.65 -4.08 11.69
N ASP A 433 44.53 -4.73 10.54
CA ASP A 433 44.39 -6.19 10.37
C ASP A 433 45.73 -6.94 10.23
N GLY A 434 46.86 -6.22 10.15
CA GLY A 434 48.20 -6.78 9.94
C GLY A 434 48.51 -7.28 8.52
N SER A 435 47.61 -7.12 7.53
CA SER A 435 47.76 -7.76 6.21
C SER A 435 48.69 -7.00 5.24
N THR A 436 48.74 -5.68 5.37
CA THR A 436 49.32 -4.76 4.38
C THR A 436 50.28 -3.79 5.06
N LEU A 437 51.50 -3.68 4.56
CA LEU A 437 52.49 -2.73 5.06
C LEU A 437 52.48 -1.45 4.21
N TYR A 438 52.39 -0.31 4.86
CA TYR A 438 52.46 1.01 4.27
C TYR A 438 53.80 1.66 4.61
N ALA A 439 54.45 2.24 3.61
CA ALA A 439 55.60 3.11 3.82
C ALA A 439 55.10 4.50 4.30
N LYS A 440 55.35 4.83 5.58
CA LYS A 440 55.07 6.15 6.18
C LYS A 440 55.94 7.23 5.53
N LYS A 441 57.14 6.86 5.11
CA LYS A 441 58.02 7.57 4.17
C LYS A 441 58.77 6.56 3.28
N PRO A 442 59.24 6.96 2.08
CA PRO A 442 60.15 6.15 1.29
C PRO A 442 61.46 5.91 2.06
N GLY A 443 61.78 4.66 2.34
CA GLY A 443 62.92 4.25 3.14
C GLY A 443 63.29 2.78 2.93
N ILE A 444 64.22 2.28 3.72
CA ILE A 444 64.66 0.88 3.76
C ILE A 444 64.22 0.30 5.10
N GLY A 445 63.55 -0.85 5.09
CA GLY A 445 63.09 -1.56 6.30
C GLY A 445 63.75 -2.93 6.43
N GLU A 446 63.87 -3.43 7.66
CA GLU A 446 64.31 -4.81 7.94
C GLU A 446 63.11 -5.67 8.34
N PHE A 447 62.91 -6.80 7.67
CA PHE A 447 61.65 -7.57 7.71
C PHE A 447 61.76 -8.95 8.35
N GLY A 448 62.96 -9.50 8.44
CA GLY A 448 63.17 -10.78 9.14
C GLY A 448 64.60 -11.29 9.09
N GLU A 449 64.87 -12.29 9.92
CA GLU A 449 66.17 -12.93 10.07
C GLU A 449 66.10 -14.46 9.91
N TRP A 450 67.20 -15.06 9.48
CA TRP A 450 67.40 -16.50 9.44
C TRP A 450 68.84 -16.85 9.80
N THR A 451 69.04 -17.86 10.67
CA THR A 451 70.38 -18.33 11.06
C THR A 451 70.69 -19.67 10.41
N TYR A 452 71.82 -19.75 9.69
CA TYR A 452 72.31 -20.98 9.04
C TYR A 452 73.81 -21.16 9.33
N ASN A 453 74.20 -22.38 9.74
CA ASN A 453 75.58 -22.75 10.12
C ASN A 453 76.28 -21.80 11.11
N GLY A 454 75.51 -21.07 11.95
CA GLY A 454 76.02 -20.13 12.95
C GLY A 454 76.14 -18.67 12.48
N THR A 455 75.85 -18.37 11.22
CA THR A 455 75.73 -17.00 10.70
C THR A 455 74.26 -16.61 10.61
N THR A 456 73.92 -15.42 11.09
CA THR A 456 72.59 -14.82 10.92
C THR A 456 72.56 -13.94 9.67
N TYR A 457 71.46 -14.02 8.93
CA TYR A 457 71.19 -13.27 7.71
C TYR A 457 69.91 -12.48 7.88
N LYS A 458 69.87 -11.26 7.33
CA LYS A 458 68.78 -10.29 7.46
C LYS A 458 68.20 -9.94 6.10
N LEU A 459 66.87 -9.81 6.05
CA LEU A 459 66.09 -9.48 4.86
C LEU A 459 65.61 -8.02 4.92
N TYR A 460 65.87 -7.27 3.86
CA TYR A 460 65.51 -5.86 3.72
C TYR A 460 64.66 -5.60 2.47
N ALA A 461 63.82 -4.56 2.51
CA ALA A 461 63.03 -4.10 1.36
C ALA A 461 63.02 -2.56 1.22
N GLN A 462 62.83 -2.09 -0.02
CA GLN A 462 62.71 -0.67 -0.40
C GLN A 462 61.61 -0.50 -1.46
N ALA A 463 60.79 0.57 -1.33
CA ALA A 463 59.75 0.92 -2.30
C ALA A 463 60.30 1.75 -3.47
N LYS A 464 59.82 1.52 -4.71
CA LYS A 464 60.01 2.42 -5.85
C LYS A 464 58.76 3.24 -6.14
N TYR A 465 58.97 4.51 -6.46
CA TYR A 465 57.97 5.30 -7.16
C TYR A 465 57.95 4.91 -8.65
N GLY A 466 56.75 4.68 -9.20
CA GLY A 466 56.56 4.58 -10.65
C GLY A 466 56.69 5.96 -11.32
N SER A 467 57.05 6.00 -12.60
CA SER A 467 57.28 7.24 -13.37
C SER A 467 56.08 8.19 -13.38
N GLY A 468 54.87 7.64 -13.26
CA GLY A 468 53.63 8.40 -13.09
C GLY A 468 53.66 9.37 -11.90
N ALA A 469 54.28 9.01 -10.78
CA ALA A 469 54.34 9.88 -9.60
C ALA A 469 55.15 11.17 -9.87
N ALA A 470 56.30 11.05 -10.53
CA ALA A 470 57.09 12.21 -10.94
C ALA A 470 56.31 13.12 -11.92
N LYS A 471 55.57 12.52 -12.85
CA LYS A 471 54.67 13.25 -13.75
C LYS A 471 53.53 13.95 -13.01
N THR A 472 52.88 13.29 -12.05
CA THR A 472 51.82 13.91 -11.22
C THR A 472 52.36 15.05 -10.37
N LEU A 473 53.62 14.99 -9.89
CA LEU A 473 54.27 16.13 -9.25
C LEU A 473 54.53 17.29 -10.23
N LEU A 474 55.04 17.00 -11.44
CA LEU A 474 55.22 18.02 -12.48
C LEU A 474 53.90 18.62 -12.98
N GLU A 475 52.79 17.87 -12.96
CA GLU A 475 51.47 18.36 -13.36
C GLU A 475 50.77 19.12 -12.23
N LYS A 476 50.94 18.71 -10.96
CA LYS A 476 50.36 19.38 -9.78
C LYS A 476 51.13 20.63 -9.34
N TYR A 477 52.46 20.64 -9.52
CA TYR A 477 53.34 21.72 -9.05
C TYR A 477 54.14 22.42 -10.17
N GLY A 478 53.93 22.04 -11.44
CA GLY A 478 54.61 22.64 -12.61
C GLY A 478 53.69 23.29 -13.64
N LYS A 479 52.36 23.12 -13.53
CA LYS A 479 51.37 23.99 -14.19
C LYS A 479 50.91 25.04 -13.18
N GLY A 480 51.23 26.31 -13.44
CA GLY A 480 50.87 27.41 -12.55
C GLY A 480 49.35 27.65 -12.45
N GLY A 481 48.96 28.44 -11.45
CA GLY A 481 47.59 28.94 -11.30
C GLY A 481 47.11 29.74 -12.51
N LYS A 482 45.80 30.06 -12.52
CA LYS A 482 45.06 30.56 -13.71
C LYS A 482 45.68 31.80 -14.38
N ASP A 483 46.41 32.61 -13.61
CA ASP A 483 46.92 33.91 -14.06
C ASP A 483 48.39 33.89 -14.53
N GLY A 484 48.99 32.71 -14.70
CA GLY A 484 50.17 32.52 -15.56
C GLY A 484 51.54 32.88 -14.98
N ASN A 485 51.67 33.04 -13.66
CA ASN A 485 52.96 33.32 -13.01
C ASN A 485 53.91 32.11 -12.96
N VAL A 486 55.18 32.40 -13.24
CA VAL A 486 56.41 31.57 -13.28
C VAL A 486 56.27 30.10 -12.84
N SER A 487 56.23 29.19 -13.81
CA SER A 487 56.55 27.77 -13.57
C SER A 487 58.06 27.54 -13.52
N ILE A 488 58.52 26.48 -12.84
CA ILE A 488 59.93 26.04 -12.84
C ILE A 488 60.44 25.78 -14.27
N SER A 489 59.55 25.38 -15.17
CA SER A 489 59.82 25.18 -16.61
C SER A 489 59.96 26.48 -17.42
N ALA A 490 59.64 27.65 -16.85
CA ALA A 490 59.78 28.95 -17.50
C ALA A 490 61.06 29.71 -17.09
N CYS A 491 61.71 29.33 -15.98
CA CYS A 491 63.02 29.87 -15.60
C CYS A 491 64.13 29.16 -16.38
N GLU A 492 64.89 29.89 -17.21
CA GLU A 492 66.04 29.32 -17.91
C GLU A 492 67.17 28.99 -16.94
N LYS A 493 67.31 29.79 -15.87
CA LYS A 493 68.36 29.68 -14.84
C LYS A 493 67.80 29.50 -13.43
N ALA A 494 68.66 29.07 -12.50
CA ALA A 494 68.28 28.87 -11.11
C ALA A 494 67.99 30.20 -10.39
N GLU A 495 68.79 31.24 -10.68
CA GLU A 495 68.71 32.56 -10.04
C GLU A 495 67.37 33.29 -10.33
N GLU A 496 66.74 32.96 -11.46
CA GLU A 496 65.41 33.45 -11.85
C GLU A 496 64.30 32.82 -10.98
N PHE A 497 64.52 31.59 -10.50
CA PHE A 497 63.63 30.90 -9.56
C PHE A 497 63.94 31.27 -8.10
N THR A 498 65.21 31.22 -7.67
CA THR A 498 65.60 31.53 -6.28
C THR A 498 65.32 32.99 -5.91
N GLY A 499 65.28 33.91 -6.88
CA GLY A 499 64.86 35.30 -6.71
C GLY A 499 63.42 35.49 -6.20
N LEU A 500 62.57 34.45 -6.23
CA LEU A 500 61.21 34.48 -5.71
C LEU A 500 61.12 34.25 -4.18
N PHE A 501 62.22 33.87 -3.51
CA PHE A 501 62.19 33.38 -2.13
C PHE A 501 63.01 34.22 -1.14
N PRO A 502 62.63 34.22 0.16
CA PRO A 502 63.45 34.75 1.25
C PRO A 502 64.86 34.16 1.28
N GLU A 503 65.86 34.92 1.76
CA GLU A 503 67.29 34.57 1.67
C GLU A 503 67.63 33.21 2.30
N ASN A 504 66.93 32.81 3.36
CA ASN A 504 67.09 31.51 4.03
C ASN A 504 66.49 30.32 3.27
N MET A 505 65.57 30.57 2.32
CA MET A 505 64.90 29.54 1.51
C MET A 505 65.53 29.36 0.13
N LYS A 506 66.47 30.24 -0.27
CA LYS A 506 67.08 30.21 -1.62
C LYS A 506 67.82 28.91 -1.94
N GLN A 507 68.52 28.34 -0.96
CA GLN A 507 69.23 27.06 -1.17
C GLN A 507 68.25 25.92 -1.43
N ASP A 508 67.15 25.82 -0.67
CA ASP A 508 66.14 24.78 -0.86
C ASP A 508 65.39 24.95 -2.20
N ALA A 509 65.18 26.19 -2.64
CA ALA A 509 64.65 26.49 -3.97
C ALA A 509 65.65 26.16 -5.10
N GLU A 510 66.96 26.36 -4.89
CA GLU A 510 68.01 26.01 -5.86
C GLU A 510 68.18 24.49 -5.98
N ASP A 511 68.23 23.79 -4.85
CA ASP A 511 68.21 22.34 -4.76
C ASP A 511 66.98 21.77 -5.47
N LEU A 512 65.79 22.33 -5.24
CA LEU A 512 64.54 21.91 -5.90
C LEU A 512 64.59 22.11 -7.42
N TYR A 513 65.06 23.29 -7.86
CA TYR A 513 65.17 23.63 -9.29
C TYR A 513 66.11 22.67 -10.04
N ASN A 514 67.30 22.43 -9.47
CA ASN A 514 68.29 21.54 -10.04
C ASN A 514 67.80 20.09 -10.05
N LEU A 515 67.22 19.62 -8.94
CA LEU A 515 66.68 18.26 -8.80
C LEU A 515 65.51 17.99 -9.74
N ILE A 516 64.65 18.99 -10.00
CA ILE A 516 63.59 18.88 -11.02
C ILE A 516 64.17 18.85 -12.43
N LYS A 517 65.21 19.63 -12.76
CA LYS A 517 65.90 19.52 -14.05
C LYS A 517 66.58 18.16 -14.25
N GLU A 518 67.17 17.58 -13.20
CA GLU A 518 67.72 16.21 -13.24
C GLU A 518 66.62 15.17 -13.50
N LEU A 519 65.54 15.18 -12.72
CA LEU A 519 64.42 14.24 -12.87
C LEU A 519 63.78 14.34 -14.27
N ASN A 520 63.56 15.55 -14.78
CA ASN A 520 63.02 15.78 -16.12
C ASN A 520 63.98 15.34 -17.25
N THR A 521 65.29 15.22 -16.95
CA THR A 521 66.29 14.67 -17.88
C THR A 521 66.29 13.14 -17.84
N ALA A 522 66.14 12.52 -16.65
CA ALA A 522 66.11 11.08 -16.47
C ALA A 522 64.88 10.40 -17.10
N VAL A 523 63.71 11.03 -16.99
CA VAL A 523 62.40 10.52 -17.49
C VAL A 523 62.36 10.25 -19.02
N ASN A 524 63.35 10.70 -19.79
CA ASN A 524 63.47 10.40 -21.23
C ASN A 524 63.89 8.94 -21.57
N ILE A 525 64.10 8.06 -20.60
CA ILE A 525 64.33 6.62 -20.83
C ILE A 525 63.01 5.85 -20.61
N GLY A 526 62.22 5.74 -21.68
CA GLY A 526 60.80 5.38 -21.57
C GLY A 526 60.47 3.94 -21.15
N SER A 527 59.54 3.79 -20.21
CA SER A 527 58.45 2.79 -20.23
C SER A 527 57.43 3.06 -19.11
N ASP A 528 56.15 2.80 -19.36
CA ASP A 528 55.06 2.95 -18.38
C ASP A 528 55.11 1.82 -17.35
N LYS A 529 55.93 2.01 -16.30
CA LYS A 529 56.08 1.06 -15.19
C LYS A 529 55.47 1.61 -13.91
N GLU A 530 54.45 0.91 -13.44
CA GLU A 530 53.89 1.08 -12.11
C GLU A 530 54.92 0.65 -11.03
N GLY A 531 54.75 1.14 -9.80
CA GLY A 531 55.76 1.04 -8.75
C GLY A 531 56.04 -0.41 -8.31
N GLY A 532 57.31 -0.80 -8.33
CA GLY A 532 57.78 -2.08 -7.81
C GLY A 532 58.46 -1.96 -6.45
N TRP A 533 58.86 -3.10 -5.89
CA TRP A 533 59.68 -3.18 -4.68
C TRP A 533 61.03 -3.83 -5.02
N ASP A 534 62.11 -3.35 -4.42
CA ASP A 534 63.39 -4.04 -4.43
C ASP A 534 63.65 -4.70 -3.06
N TYR A 535 64.29 -5.87 -3.08
CA TYR A 535 64.56 -6.71 -1.91
C TYR A 535 66.03 -7.12 -1.87
N SER A 536 66.60 -7.20 -0.67
CA SER A 536 68.01 -7.56 -0.47
C SER A 536 68.17 -8.46 0.76
N ILE A 537 69.03 -9.47 0.66
CA ILE A 537 69.42 -10.35 1.78
C ILE A 537 70.92 -10.16 2.01
N THR A 538 71.30 -9.85 3.25
CA THR A 538 72.71 -9.70 3.64
C THR A 538 73.04 -10.48 4.93
N GLY A 539 74.33 -10.67 5.22
CA GLY A 539 74.80 -11.29 6.46
C GLY A 539 75.04 -10.25 7.57
N ASN A 540 76.16 -10.40 8.29
CA ASN A 540 76.61 -9.43 9.30
C ASN A 540 77.04 -8.05 8.71
N THR A 541 76.88 -7.84 7.40
CA THR A 541 77.04 -6.55 6.73
C THR A 541 75.65 -5.95 6.46
N GLY A 542 75.47 -4.67 6.77
CA GLY A 542 74.21 -3.96 6.52
C GLY A 542 73.86 -3.91 5.02
N ALA A 543 72.58 -3.64 4.73
CA ALA A 543 72.06 -3.66 3.36
C ALA A 543 72.80 -2.67 2.44
N VAL A 544 73.40 -3.19 1.37
CA VAL A 544 74.07 -2.39 0.35
C VAL A 544 73.06 -2.06 -0.75
N TRP A 545 72.71 -0.79 -0.85
CA TRP A 545 71.90 -0.21 -1.92
C TRP A 545 72.74 0.84 -2.65
N THR A 546 72.47 1.09 -3.93
CA THR A 546 73.13 2.18 -4.69
C THR A 546 72.33 3.47 -4.56
N ASP A 547 72.95 4.54 -4.07
CA ASP A 547 72.31 5.84 -3.77
C ASP A 547 71.72 6.57 -5.00
N ASP A 548 71.93 6.05 -6.21
CA ASP A 548 71.52 6.63 -7.49
C ASP A 548 70.07 6.35 -7.92
N CYS A 549 69.18 5.92 -7.01
CA CYS A 549 67.80 5.60 -7.39
C CYS A 549 66.91 6.85 -7.57
N GLU A 550 66.16 6.90 -8.69
CA GLU A 550 65.26 8.01 -9.05
C GLU A 550 64.20 8.27 -7.97
N SER A 551 63.83 7.24 -7.20
CA SER A 551 62.88 7.34 -6.10
C SER A 551 63.39 8.19 -4.94
N ALA A 552 64.68 8.12 -4.59
CA ALA A 552 65.26 8.98 -3.55
C ALA A 552 65.30 10.45 -4.00
N ARG A 553 65.67 10.68 -5.27
CA ARG A 553 65.67 12.02 -5.89
C ARG A 553 64.26 12.61 -5.94
N LEU A 554 63.25 11.83 -6.33
CA LEU A 554 61.85 12.26 -6.28
C LEU A 554 61.37 12.55 -4.85
N SER A 555 61.81 11.76 -3.87
CA SER A 555 61.47 11.96 -2.45
C SER A 555 61.97 13.31 -1.92
N LYS A 556 63.24 13.64 -2.16
CA LYS A 556 63.81 14.95 -1.79
C LYS A 556 63.11 16.08 -2.55
N ALA A 557 62.75 15.88 -3.82
CA ALA A 557 61.99 16.86 -4.60
C ALA A 557 60.58 17.10 -4.02
N ILE A 558 59.90 16.07 -3.49
CA ILE A 558 58.60 16.22 -2.80
C ILE A 558 58.73 17.06 -1.53
N GLU A 559 59.74 16.80 -0.70
CA GLU A 559 59.92 17.52 0.57
C GLU A 559 60.33 18.98 0.34
N LEU A 560 61.27 19.24 -0.57
CA LEU A 560 61.63 20.60 -0.97
C LEU A 560 60.45 21.32 -1.65
N ALA A 561 59.70 20.67 -2.54
CA ALA A 561 58.51 21.27 -3.15
C ALA A 561 57.48 21.68 -2.08
N LYS A 562 57.24 20.87 -1.05
CA LYS A 562 56.34 21.22 0.06
C LYS A 562 56.82 22.41 0.89
N ALA A 563 58.12 22.60 1.05
CA ALA A 563 58.69 23.75 1.75
C ALA A 563 58.62 25.03 0.90
N VAL A 564 58.85 24.92 -0.41
CA VAL A 564 58.95 26.06 -1.34
C VAL A 564 57.57 26.51 -1.87
N TRP A 565 56.61 25.60 -2.04
CA TRP A 565 55.28 25.86 -2.62
C TRP A 565 54.41 26.95 -1.93
N PRO A 566 54.35 27.04 -0.58
CA PRO A 566 53.56 28.07 0.11
C PRO A 566 53.96 29.48 -0.32
N HIS A 567 55.24 29.69 -0.60
CA HIS A 567 55.82 30.98 -0.95
C HIS A 567 55.53 31.41 -2.41
N ILE A 568 55.10 30.51 -3.31
CA ILE A 568 54.80 30.85 -4.71
C ILE A 568 53.29 31.07 -4.93
N TYR A 569 52.48 30.07 -4.55
CA TYR A 569 51.07 30.01 -4.96
C TYR A 569 50.12 29.99 -3.77
N GLY A 570 50.35 29.10 -2.79
CA GLY A 570 49.43 28.88 -1.67
C GLY A 570 49.10 30.15 -0.88
N LEU A 571 50.12 30.97 -0.58
CA LEU A 571 49.92 32.20 0.19
C LEU A 571 49.05 33.24 -0.53
N GLN A 572 49.29 33.48 -1.81
CA GLN A 572 48.59 34.55 -2.53
C GLN A 572 47.15 34.15 -2.85
N ASP A 573 46.93 32.92 -3.31
CA ASP A 573 45.59 32.37 -3.54
C ASP A 573 44.72 32.43 -2.26
N ALA A 574 45.32 32.13 -1.10
CA ALA A 574 44.64 32.24 0.20
C ALA A 574 44.30 33.68 0.59
N LYS A 575 45.23 34.63 0.39
CA LYS A 575 44.97 36.06 0.64
C LYS A 575 43.83 36.58 -0.23
N ASP A 576 43.85 36.26 -1.53
CA ASP A 576 42.86 36.77 -2.47
C ASP A 576 41.48 36.11 -2.28
N ALA A 577 41.43 34.84 -1.86
CA ALA A 577 40.20 34.22 -1.39
C ALA A 577 39.61 34.92 -0.16
N LEU A 578 40.42 35.18 0.88
CA LEU A 578 39.96 35.88 2.10
C LEU A 578 39.52 37.33 1.81
N ASN A 579 40.28 38.07 1.00
CA ASN A 579 39.92 39.42 0.58
C ASN A 579 38.60 39.43 -0.22
N LYS A 580 38.42 38.48 -1.14
CA LYS A 580 37.18 38.35 -1.93
C LYS A 580 35.95 38.03 -1.06
N MET A 581 36.11 37.27 0.03
CA MET A 581 35.03 37.07 1.01
C MET A 581 34.66 38.37 1.73
N VAL A 582 35.65 39.22 2.06
CA VAL A 582 35.39 40.57 2.62
C VAL A 582 34.68 41.46 1.59
N GLU A 583 35.13 41.47 0.33
CA GLU A 583 34.54 42.30 -0.74
C GLU A 583 33.09 41.93 -1.08
N SER A 584 32.75 40.64 -1.02
CA SER A 584 31.38 40.15 -1.27
C SER A 584 30.36 40.50 -0.18
N ALA A 585 30.82 40.88 1.02
CA ALA A 585 29.96 41.14 2.16
C ALA A 585 29.29 42.54 2.09
N PRO A 586 28.15 42.76 2.78
CA PRO A 586 27.50 44.07 2.86
C PRO A 586 28.42 45.14 3.45
N GLY A 587 28.39 46.36 2.90
CA GLY A 587 29.34 47.44 3.21
C GLY A 587 29.50 47.77 4.71
N GLU A 588 28.45 47.60 5.51
CA GLU A 588 28.48 47.81 6.97
C GLU A 588 29.31 46.73 7.70
N LYS A 589 29.37 45.51 7.15
CA LYS A 589 30.13 44.36 7.67
C LYS A 589 31.56 44.29 7.14
N GLN A 590 31.84 44.84 5.96
CA GLN A 590 33.18 44.83 5.35
C GLN A 590 34.27 45.34 6.31
N ALA A 591 34.01 46.42 7.06
CA ALA A 591 34.98 47.01 8.00
C ALA A 591 35.21 46.20 9.31
N GLU A 592 34.37 45.19 9.57
CA GLU A 592 34.56 44.21 10.64
C GLU A 592 35.33 42.99 10.09
N LEU A 593 34.82 42.41 9.01
CA LEU A 593 35.40 41.25 8.32
C LEU A 593 36.84 41.51 7.86
N LYS A 594 37.14 42.71 7.33
CA LYS A 594 38.50 43.07 6.91
C LYS A 594 39.51 42.98 8.05
N LYS A 595 39.13 43.25 9.30
CA LYS A 595 40.05 43.13 10.46
C LYS A 595 40.40 41.67 10.76
N ILE A 596 39.46 40.76 10.53
CA ILE A 596 39.65 39.32 10.71
C ILE A 596 40.60 38.80 9.61
N ALA A 597 40.34 39.17 8.36
CA ALA A 597 41.22 38.84 7.23
C ALA A 597 42.62 39.47 7.38
N ASP A 598 42.73 40.77 7.62
CA ASP A 598 44.00 41.49 7.77
C ASP A 598 44.90 40.89 8.87
N ALA A 599 44.30 40.42 9.98
CA ALA A 599 45.03 39.78 11.07
C ALA A 599 45.64 38.43 10.66
N ALA A 600 44.85 37.56 10.00
CA ALA A 600 45.32 36.28 9.49
C ALA A 600 46.36 36.45 8.36
N ILE A 601 46.13 37.40 7.46
CA ILE A 601 47.06 37.76 6.38
C ILE A 601 48.38 38.25 6.97
N ALA A 602 48.37 39.09 8.01
CA ALA A 602 49.58 39.57 8.68
C ALA A 602 50.36 38.45 9.41
N GLU A 603 49.69 37.42 9.94
CA GLU A 603 50.34 36.25 10.52
C GLU A 603 51.03 35.38 9.46
N LEU A 604 50.35 35.14 8.33
CA LEU A 604 50.94 34.42 7.19
C LEU A 604 52.08 35.21 6.53
N ASP A 605 51.95 36.54 6.39
CA ASP A 605 53.03 37.41 5.92
C ASP A 605 54.23 37.44 6.87
N LYS A 606 54.01 37.36 8.18
CA LYS A 606 55.11 37.21 9.15
C LYS A 606 55.86 35.89 8.93
N ALA A 607 55.15 34.77 8.84
CA ALA A 607 55.75 33.46 8.59
C ALA A 607 56.45 33.38 7.22
N TYR A 608 55.92 34.06 6.20
CA TYR A 608 56.58 34.21 4.89
C TYR A 608 57.93 34.93 5.03
N ASN A 609 57.96 36.09 5.69
CA ASN A 609 59.18 36.90 5.85
C ASN A 609 60.21 36.27 6.80
N GLU A 610 59.78 35.44 7.75
CA GLU A 610 60.66 34.65 8.63
C GLU A 610 61.15 33.35 7.95
N GLY A 611 60.57 32.96 6.81
CA GLY A 611 60.90 31.70 6.10
C GLY A 611 60.46 30.46 6.88
N THR A 612 59.35 30.54 7.61
CA THR A 612 58.79 29.47 8.45
C THR A 612 57.40 29.00 7.98
N LEU A 613 56.92 29.53 6.86
CA LEU A 613 55.60 29.25 6.29
C LEU A 613 55.51 27.81 5.76
N THR A 614 54.43 27.09 6.08
CA THR A 614 54.17 25.74 5.58
C THR A 614 52.81 25.66 4.86
N VAL A 615 52.62 24.62 4.05
CA VAL A 615 51.33 24.35 3.38
C VAL A 615 50.20 24.21 4.40
N ASP A 616 50.47 23.51 5.50
CA ASP A 616 49.46 23.21 6.52
C ASP A 616 49.08 24.47 7.33
N MET A 617 50.03 25.37 7.58
CA MET A 617 49.74 26.70 8.15
C MET A 617 48.84 27.52 7.23
N VAL A 618 49.15 27.62 5.93
CA VAL A 618 48.32 28.36 4.97
C VAL A 618 46.90 27.78 4.93
N ASN A 619 46.77 26.44 4.85
CA ASN A 619 45.49 25.77 4.75
C ASN A 619 44.63 25.94 6.02
N GLU A 620 45.17 25.66 7.20
CA GLU A 620 44.40 25.73 8.44
C GLU A 620 44.12 27.19 8.85
N THR A 621 45.05 28.13 8.65
CA THR A 621 44.77 29.56 8.86
C THR A 621 43.69 30.07 7.90
N ALA A 622 43.72 29.71 6.61
CA ALA A 622 42.68 30.08 5.67
C ALA A 622 41.31 29.49 6.09
N LYS A 623 41.25 28.19 6.38
CA LYS A 623 40.06 27.47 6.83
C LYS A 623 39.46 28.03 8.13
N GLU A 624 40.28 28.30 9.15
CA GLU A 624 39.80 28.87 10.42
C GLU A 624 39.34 30.33 10.24
N THR A 625 40.00 31.09 9.36
CA THR A 625 39.63 32.48 9.05
C THR A 625 38.33 32.54 8.23
N THR A 626 38.15 31.65 7.25
CA THR A 626 36.91 31.46 6.49
C THR A 626 35.73 31.23 7.44
N ARG A 627 35.86 30.30 8.41
CA ARG A 627 34.83 30.08 9.43
C ARG A 627 34.56 31.35 10.26
N LYS A 628 35.60 32.04 10.75
CA LYS A 628 35.45 33.30 11.50
C LYS A 628 34.75 34.40 10.68
N LEU A 629 34.98 34.47 9.37
CA LEU A 629 34.32 35.42 8.47
C LEU A 629 32.84 35.04 8.25
N GLN A 630 32.53 33.75 8.12
CA GLN A 630 31.16 33.24 8.03
C GLN A 630 30.38 33.47 9.34
N GLU A 631 30.96 33.18 10.50
CA GLU A 631 30.36 33.44 11.82
C GLU A 631 30.12 34.95 12.08
N ALA A 632 30.99 35.81 11.56
CA ALA A 632 30.84 37.26 11.66
C ALA A 632 29.81 37.83 10.66
N ASN A 633 29.46 37.11 9.60
CA ASN A 633 28.44 37.48 8.61
C ASN A 633 27.62 36.24 8.18
N PRO A 634 26.78 35.70 9.08
CA PRO A 634 26.08 34.43 8.85
C PRO A 634 25.01 34.55 7.78
N THR A 635 24.77 33.47 7.05
CA THR A 635 23.76 33.42 5.99
C THR A 635 22.37 33.22 6.59
N ASP A 636 21.40 34.08 6.23
CA ASP A 636 20.01 33.84 6.61
C ASP A 636 19.47 32.61 5.86
N VAL A 637 19.01 31.61 6.61
CA VAL A 637 18.45 30.33 6.13
C VAL A 637 17.25 30.54 5.20
N ALA A 638 16.61 31.71 5.21
CA ALA A 638 15.68 32.17 4.17
C ALA A 638 16.23 31.93 2.75
N ASN A 639 17.53 32.17 2.53
CA ASN A 639 18.23 32.07 1.25
C ASN A 639 18.76 30.65 0.94
N CYS A 640 18.85 29.76 1.94
CA CYS A 640 19.31 28.39 1.76
C CYS A 640 18.26 27.53 1.03
N GLU A 641 18.71 26.54 0.25
CA GLU A 641 17.82 25.45 -0.19
C GLU A 641 17.56 24.53 1.01
N ILE A 642 16.30 24.08 1.16
CA ILE A 642 15.92 23.06 2.15
C ILE A 642 15.18 21.96 1.40
N THR A 643 15.71 20.74 1.48
CA THR A 643 15.13 19.54 0.88
C THR A 643 14.72 18.58 1.99
N LEU A 644 13.58 17.91 1.79
CA LEU A 644 13.12 16.79 2.63
C LEU A 644 13.29 15.50 1.81
N ASP A 645 13.66 14.40 2.47
CA ASP A 645 13.68 13.06 1.85
C ASP A 645 12.30 12.62 1.33
N GLN A 646 11.23 12.95 2.07
CA GLN A 646 9.85 12.61 1.75
C GLN A 646 8.88 13.74 2.12
N THR A 647 8.01 14.10 1.17
CA THR A 647 7.05 15.22 1.28
C THR A 647 5.58 14.79 1.41
N GLU A 648 5.28 13.49 1.29
CA GLU A 648 3.94 12.92 1.38
C GLU A 648 3.95 11.62 2.21
N TYR A 649 3.09 11.54 3.22
CA TYR A 649 2.88 10.35 4.06
C TYR A 649 1.40 9.97 4.13
N VAL A 650 1.11 8.77 4.64
CA VAL A 650 -0.26 8.34 5.03
C VAL A 650 -0.35 8.24 6.55
N TYR A 651 -1.50 8.61 7.11
CA TYR A 651 -1.72 8.57 8.56
C TYR A 651 -1.70 7.15 9.15
N ASP A 652 -0.72 6.86 10.01
CA ASP A 652 -0.60 5.63 10.81
C ASP A 652 -0.68 5.88 12.33
N GLY A 653 -0.77 7.15 12.75
CA GLY A 653 -0.76 7.55 14.16
C GLY A 653 0.62 7.72 14.79
N GLN A 654 1.70 7.67 14.01
CA GLN A 654 3.06 8.04 14.45
C GLN A 654 3.45 9.43 13.94
N ALA A 655 4.36 10.08 14.66
CA ALA A 655 5.00 11.30 14.19
C ALA A 655 5.80 11.06 12.90
N LYS A 656 5.89 12.08 12.05
CA LYS A 656 6.66 12.09 10.79
C LYS A 656 7.77 13.12 10.89
N GLU A 657 9.00 12.67 10.72
CA GLU A 657 10.21 13.45 10.92
C GLU A 657 11.14 13.22 9.71
N PRO A 658 10.78 13.76 8.53
CA PRO A 658 11.57 13.61 7.31
C PRO A 658 13.00 14.12 7.49
N GLU A 659 13.97 13.45 6.89
CA GLU A 659 15.37 13.89 6.94
C GLU A 659 15.54 15.23 6.19
N VAL A 660 16.18 16.19 6.86
CA VAL A 660 16.32 17.56 6.37
C VAL A 660 17.73 17.79 5.84
N THR A 661 17.85 18.09 4.56
CA THR A 661 19.09 18.60 3.96
C THR A 661 19.00 20.10 3.77
N VAL A 662 20.00 20.85 4.26
CA VAL A 662 20.14 22.30 4.06
C VAL A 662 21.35 22.56 3.18
N LYS A 663 21.22 23.41 2.16
CA LYS A 663 22.35 23.86 1.31
C LYS A 663 22.48 25.36 1.25
N ASN A 664 23.72 25.85 1.18
CA ASN A 664 24.06 27.23 0.93
C ASN A 664 24.77 27.34 -0.43
N GLY A 665 24.00 27.60 -1.50
CA GLY A 665 24.46 27.36 -2.86
C GLY A 665 24.62 25.86 -3.10
N ASP A 666 25.76 25.45 -3.66
CA ASP A 666 26.09 24.04 -3.92
C ASP A 666 26.58 23.28 -2.67
N GLU A 667 26.95 23.98 -1.59
CA GLU A 667 27.52 23.37 -0.38
C GLU A 667 26.42 22.88 0.59
N VAL A 668 26.52 21.61 1.02
CA VAL A 668 25.66 21.05 2.09
C VAL A 668 26.14 21.55 3.44
N VAL A 669 25.21 22.09 4.24
CA VAL A 669 25.50 22.65 5.56
C VAL A 669 25.48 21.55 6.63
N ALA A 670 26.45 21.57 7.54
CA ALA A 670 26.54 20.62 8.65
C ALA A 670 25.37 20.76 9.65
N ALA A 671 24.92 19.64 10.22
CA ALA A 671 23.69 19.56 11.00
C ALA A 671 23.73 20.29 12.37
N ASP A 672 24.92 20.66 12.85
CA ASP A 672 25.14 21.45 14.07
C ASP A 672 24.98 22.97 13.84
N GLU A 673 25.12 23.45 12.60
CA GLU A 673 24.88 24.83 12.16
C GLU A 673 23.37 25.19 12.03
N TYR A 674 22.46 24.29 12.42
CA TYR A 674 21.03 24.58 12.48
C TYR A 674 20.30 23.76 13.57
N THR A 675 18.97 23.87 13.58
CA THR A 675 18.05 23.05 14.37
C THR A 675 16.79 22.83 13.58
N VAL A 676 16.19 21.65 13.74
CA VAL A 676 14.93 21.26 13.11
C VAL A 676 13.87 21.07 14.19
N GLU A 677 12.70 21.68 14.02
CA GLU A 677 11.50 21.43 14.84
C GLU A 677 10.31 21.02 13.96
N TYR A 678 9.58 19.99 14.36
CA TYR A 678 8.39 19.50 13.64
C TYR A 678 7.10 19.97 14.32
N LYS A 679 6.10 20.35 13.51
CA LYS A 679 4.79 20.83 13.97
C LYS A 679 3.68 20.16 13.16
N ASN A 680 2.58 19.81 13.82
CA ASN A 680 1.40 19.12 13.24
C ASN A 680 1.73 17.79 12.52
N ASN A 681 2.84 17.14 12.87
CA ASN A 681 3.45 16.03 12.12
C ASN A 681 2.90 14.62 12.47
N THR A 682 1.72 14.52 13.10
CA THR A 682 1.11 13.24 13.47
C THR A 682 -0.30 13.08 12.90
N ASP A 683 -1.12 14.13 12.92
CA ASP A 683 -2.47 14.12 12.38
C ASP A 683 -2.48 14.24 10.85
N ALA A 684 -3.58 13.87 10.18
CA ALA A 684 -3.70 14.10 8.75
C ALA A 684 -3.94 15.58 8.42
N GLY A 685 -3.19 16.12 7.47
CA GLY A 685 -3.19 17.54 7.11
C GLY A 685 -1.84 18.01 6.56
N THR A 686 -1.54 19.30 6.76
CA THR A 686 -0.23 19.89 6.44
C THR A 686 0.62 19.95 7.71
N ALA A 687 1.77 19.30 7.67
CA ALA A 687 2.79 19.36 8.70
C ALA A 687 3.87 20.39 8.31
N THR A 688 4.58 20.92 9.30
CA THR A 688 5.60 21.96 9.13
C THR A 688 6.92 21.52 9.73
N VAL A 689 8.00 21.71 8.99
CA VAL A 689 9.39 21.59 9.43
C VAL A 689 9.94 23.01 9.54
N ALA A 690 10.32 23.43 10.75
CA ALA A 690 10.95 24.72 10.99
C ALA A 690 12.47 24.52 11.15
N VAL A 691 13.24 25.16 10.28
CA VAL A 691 14.71 25.13 10.30
C VAL A 691 15.22 26.49 10.77
N THR A 692 15.83 26.52 11.96
CA THR A 692 16.44 27.72 12.56
C THR A 692 17.96 27.62 12.49
N GLY A 693 18.60 28.63 11.90
CA GLY A 693 20.06 28.68 11.72
C GLY A 693 20.84 28.99 13.01
N LYS A 694 22.09 28.53 13.06
CA LYS A 694 23.09 28.78 14.11
C LYS A 694 24.47 29.01 13.46
N GLY A 695 25.41 29.56 14.23
CA GLY A 695 26.83 29.65 13.84
C GLY A 695 27.03 30.40 12.53
N ILE A 696 27.32 29.70 11.44
CA ILE A 696 27.43 30.27 10.08
C ILE A 696 26.08 30.58 9.42
N LEU A 697 24.97 30.10 9.99
CA LEU A 697 23.59 30.40 9.60
C LEU A 697 22.86 31.27 10.64
N THR A 698 21.80 31.93 10.19
CA THR A 698 20.87 32.69 11.03
C THR A 698 19.44 32.62 10.49
N GLY A 699 18.49 33.25 11.16
CA GLY A 699 17.07 33.28 10.75
C GLY A 699 16.33 31.96 10.97
N ASN A 700 15.10 31.89 10.45
CA ASN A 700 14.27 30.67 10.46
C ASN A 700 13.46 30.57 9.17
N LYS A 701 13.43 29.38 8.57
CA LYS A 701 12.64 29.05 7.37
C LYS A 701 11.77 27.84 7.66
N GLU A 702 10.48 27.95 7.34
CA GLU A 702 9.54 26.85 7.45
C GLU A 702 9.26 26.24 6.07
N VAL A 703 9.31 24.91 5.97
CA VAL A 703 8.86 24.12 4.81
C VAL A 703 7.76 23.17 5.26
N THR A 704 6.95 22.68 4.32
CA THR A 704 5.75 21.88 4.63
C THR A 704 5.70 20.57 3.86
N PHE A 705 5.22 19.53 4.53
CA PHE A 705 4.90 18.23 3.92
C PHE A 705 3.45 17.85 4.25
N THR A 706 2.92 16.82 3.58
CA THR A 706 1.53 16.39 3.76
C THR A 706 1.41 15.02 4.42
N ILE A 707 0.37 14.85 5.23
CA ILE A 707 -0.04 13.57 5.81
C ILE A 707 -1.47 13.30 5.33
N ALA A 708 -1.62 12.42 4.36
CA ALA A 708 -2.90 12.05 3.79
C ALA A 708 -3.77 11.25 4.80
N PRO A 709 -5.09 11.50 4.87
CA PRO A 709 -5.99 10.66 5.65
C PRO A 709 -5.96 9.22 5.15
N ALA A 710 -5.85 8.26 6.06
CA ALA A 710 -5.81 6.85 5.72
C ALA A 710 -7.21 6.28 5.40
N GLU A 711 -7.27 5.10 4.80
CA GLU A 711 -8.53 4.40 4.56
C GLU A 711 -9.15 3.87 5.87
N GLN A 712 -10.48 3.72 5.88
CA GLN A 712 -11.20 3.01 6.93
C GLN A 712 -12.34 2.18 6.34
N GLU A 713 -12.78 1.16 7.07
CA GLU A 713 -13.93 0.33 6.68
C GLU A 713 -15.19 0.66 7.47
N VAL A 714 -16.34 0.44 6.83
CA VAL A 714 -17.66 0.36 7.47
C VAL A 714 -18.34 -0.93 7.04
N THR A 715 -18.62 -1.81 8.00
CA THR A 715 -19.22 -3.12 7.78
C THR A 715 -20.72 -3.08 8.08
N VAL A 716 -21.52 -3.74 7.25
CA VAL A 716 -22.92 -4.07 7.61
C VAL A 716 -23.14 -5.58 7.43
N PRO A 717 -23.65 -6.33 8.42
CA PRO A 717 -23.65 -7.80 8.39
C PRO A 717 -24.45 -8.47 7.27
N VAL A 718 -25.35 -7.76 6.59
CA VAL A 718 -26.09 -8.24 5.40
C VAL A 718 -26.34 -7.08 4.42
N SER A 719 -26.25 -7.36 3.12
CA SER A 719 -26.47 -6.38 2.04
C SER A 719 -27.95 -6.08 1.75
N SER A 720 -28.88 -6.89 2.26
CA SER A 720 -30.32 -6.62 2.10
C SER A 720 -31.21 -7.21 3.20
N PHE A 721 -32.39 -6.63 3.35
CA PHE A 721 -33.46 -7.13 4.21
C PHE A 721 -34.80 -7.17 3.46
N THR A 722 -35.60 -8.21 3.68
CA THR A 722 -37.03 -8.20 3.35
C THR A 722 -37.86 -8.12 4.63
N LYS A 723 -38.82 -7.19 4.68
CA LYS A 723 -39.68 -6.90 5.85
C LYS A 723 -41.13 -6.71 5.43
N THR A 724 -42.08 -6.82 6.35
CA THR A 724 -43.49 -6.52 6.08
C THR A 724 -43.82 -5.08 6.46
N GLU A 725 -44.73 -4.48 5.70
CA GLU A 725 -45.43 -3.22 6.03
C GLU A 725 -45.96 -3.22 7.49
N GLY A 726 -45.36 -2.38 8.33
CA GLY A 726 -45.69 -2.27 9.76
C GLY A 726 -45.18 -3.40 10.65
N ASP A 727 -44.09 -4.08 10.27
CA ASP A 727 -43.26 -4.84 11.21
C ASP A 727 -42.53 -3.89 12.18
N ALA A 728 -42.04 -4.42 13.31
CA ALA A 728 -41.28 -3.64 14.29
C ALA A 728 -39.91 -3.21 13.74
N ALA A 729 -39.39 -2.09 14.27
CA ALA A 729 -38.05 -1.60 13.96
C ALA A 729 -36.97 -2.64 14.30
N PHE A 730 -35.87 -2.63 13.56
CA PHE A 730 -34.75 -3.55 13.73
C PHE A 730 -33.41 -2.83 13.55
N ALA A 731 -32.44 -3.09 14.43
CA ALA A 731 -31.09 -2.56 14.28
C ALA A 731 -30.45 -3.09 12.99
N LEU A 732 -29.77 -2.19 12.26
CA LEU A 732 -28.95 -2.53 11.10
C LEU A 732 -27.67 -3.28 11.51
N ASN A 733 -27.18 -3.00 12.73
CA ASN A 733 -25.94 -3.54 13.31
C ASN A 733 -24.69 -3.22 12.47
N ALA A 734 -24.64 -2.03 11.88
CA ALA A 734 -23.45 -1.52 11.22
C ALA A 734 -22.34 -1.23 12.23
N SER A 735 -21.09 -1.37 11.81
CA SER A 735 -19.89 -1.10 12.61
C SER A 735 -18.82 -0.44 11.77
N GLY A 736 -18.09 0.52 12.34
CA GLY A 736 -16.84 1.03 11.79
C GLY A 736 -15.68 0.76 12.75
N ARG A 737 -14.52 1.33 12.44
CA ARG A 737 -13.36 1.39 13.35
C ARG A 737 -13.69 2.03 14.71
N GLU A 738 -12.82 1.82 15.69
CA GLU A 738 -12.87 2.59 16.94
C GLU A 738 -12.66 4.09 16.66
N GLY A 739 -13.44 4.92 17.35
CA GLY A 739 -13.48 6.37 17.17
C GLY A 739 -14.32 6.88 15.99
N ALA A 740 -14.85 6.02 15.11
CA ALA A 740 -15.72 6.45 14.02
C ALA A 740 -17.12 6.83 14.50
N VAL A 741 -17.62 7.96 14.01
CA VAL A 741 -19.03 8.36 14.11
C VAL A 741 -19.78 7.75 12.93
N LEU A 742 -20.80 6.93 13.22
CA LEU A 742 -21.70 6.39 12.21
C LEU A 742 -22.90 7.33 12.02
N THR A 743 -23.25 7.60 10.77
CA THR A 743 -24.45 8.36 10.37
C THR A 743 -25.26 7.56 9.36
N TYR A 744 -26.58 7.75 9.37
CA TYR A 744 -27.54 6.93 8.62
C TYR A 744 -28.49 7.80 7.79
N SER A 745 -28.79 7.37 6.57
CA SER A 745 -29.80 7.99 5.70
C SER A 745 -30.65 6.94 5.00
N SER A 746 -31.79 7.35 4.42
CA SER A 746 -32.69 6.49 3.64
C SER A 746 -33.08 7.18 2.34
N SER A 747 -33.07 6.44 1.22
CA SER A 747 -33.47 6.96 -0.09
C SER A 747 -34.97 7.27 -0.20
N ASP A 748 -35.84 6.64 0.60
CA ASP A 748 -37.22 7.08 0.80
C ASP A 748 -37.69 6.79 2.24
N ALA A 749 -37.61 7.82 3.09
CA ALA A 749 -38.10 7.82 4.47
C ALA A 749 -39.62 7.51 4.62
N LYS A 750 -40.40 7.52 3.53
CA LYS A 750 -41.83 7.14 3.53
C LYS A 750 -42.04 5.64 3.28
N ILE A 751 -41.05 4.93 2.74
CA ILE A 751 -41.02 3.46 2.58
C ILE A 751 -40.30 2.85 3.78
N VAL A 752 -39.10 3.33 4.09
CA VAL A 752 -38.25 2.87 5.19
C VAL A 752 -37.59 4.07 5.87
N SER A 753 -37.79 4.25 7.17
CA SER A 753 -37.02 5.24 7.95
C SER A 753 -35.91 4.56 8.75
N VAL A 754 -34.90 5.34 9.16
CA VAL A 754 -33.82 4.92 10.07
C VAL A 754 -33.60 6.03 11.12
N ASP A 755 -33.27 5.66 12.36
CA ASP A 755 -32.92 6.62 13.42
C ASP A 755 -31.39 6.78 13.59
N ALA A 756 -30.97 7.68 14.49
CA ALA A 756 -29.56 7.99 14.71
C ALA A 756 -28.76 6.78 15.25
N GLU A 757 -29.44 5.87 15.94
CA GLU A 757 -28.91 4.62 16.48
C GLU A 757 -28.91 3.47 15.46
N GLY A 758 -29.35 3.71 14.21
CA GLY A 758 -29.34 2.72 13.13
C GLY A 758 -30.49 1.70 13.19
N ASN A 759 -31.59 1.99 13.89
CA ASN A 759 -32.80 1.16 13.86
C ASN A 759 -33.68 1.53 12.67
N VAL A 760 -33.93 0.53 11.83
CA VAL A 760 -34.65 0.65 10.56
C VAL A 760 -36.11 0.27 10.75
N THR A 761 -37.04 1.12 10.31
CA THR A 761 -38.50 0.93 10.46
C THR A 761 -39.19 0.77 9.09
N PRO A 762 -39.84 -0.38 8.81
CA PRO A 762 -40.52 -0.64 7.53
C PRO A 762 -41.95 -0.07 7.50
N LEU A 763 -42.12 1.12 6.93
CA LEU A 763 -43.35 1.92 7.02
C LEU A 763 -44.39 1.58 5.94
N LYS A 764 -43.97 1.54 4.67
CA LYS A 764 -44.86 1.38 3.50
C LYS A 764 -44.21 0.43 2.51
N ALA A 765 -45.02 -0.31 1.76
CA ALA A 765 -44.49 -1.25 0.79
C ALA A 765 -43.84 -0.58 -0.44
N GLY A 766 -42.67 -1.07 -0.81
CA GLY A 766 -41.73 -0.52 -1.79
C GLY A 766 -40.31 -1.02 -1.47
N THR A 767 -39.30 -0.42 -2.06
CA THR A 767 -37.88 -0.66 -1.72
C THR A 767 -37.21 0.68 -1.46
N ALA A 768 -36.36 0.76 -0.45
CA ALA A 768 -35.48 1.90 -0.21
C ALA A 768 -34.10 1.39 0.23
N THR A 769 -33.07 2.18 -0.04
CA THR A 769 -31.69 1.90 0.36
C THR A 769 -31.37 2.70 1.61
N ILE A 770 -30.81 2.02 2.62
CA ILE A 770 -30.23 2.66 3.80
C ILE A 770 -28.73 2.79 3.57
N THR A 771 -28.20 4.01 3.59
CA THR A 771 -26.76 4.25 3.52
C THR A 771 -26.23 4.56 4.91
N VAL A 772 -25.11 3.93 5.24
CA VAL A 772 -24.32 4.17 6.44
C VAL A 772 -23.04 4.88 6.01
N LYS A 773 -22.70 5.98 6.68
CA LYS A 773 -21.42 6.67 6.52
C LYS A 773 -20.66 6.64 7.83
N ALA A 774 -19.41 6.17 7.79
CA ALA A 774 -18.46 6.26 8.89
C ALA A 774 -17.47 7.42 8.65
N SER A 775 -17.38 8.30 9.64
CA SER A 775 -16.47 9.46 9.63
C SER A 775 -15.58 9.43 10.87
N ALA A 776 -14.27 9.62 10.70
CA ALA A 776 -13.30 9.63 11.80
C ALA A 776 -12.19 10.64 11.51
N LYS A 777 -11.64 11.28 12.56
CA LYS A 777 -10.49 12.18 12.40
C LYS A 777 -9.30 11.38 11.84
N ASN A 778 -8.57 11.97 10.90
CA ASN A 778 -7.41 11.40 10.20
C ASN A 778 -7.69 10.23 9.24
N TYR A 779 -8.96 9.94 8.93
CA TYR A 779 -9.35 8.91 7.96
C TYR A 779 -10.30 9.46 6.91
N LYS A 780 -10.26 8.90 5.70
CA LYS A 780 -11.24 9.19 4.64
C LYS A 780 -12.62 8.69 5.06
N ASP A 781 -13.68 9.33 4.56
CA ASP A 781 -15.05 8.89 4.83
C ASP A 781 -15.37 7.57 4.11
N ALA A 782 -15.90 6.59 4.84
CA ALA A 782 -16.29 5.29 4.28
C ALA A 782 -17.81 5.13 4.25
N THR A 783 -18.36 4.48 3.22
CA THR A 783 -19.81 4.26 3.08
C THR A 783 -20.18 2.82 2.74
N ALA A 784 -21.30 2.35 3.28
CA ALA A 784 -21.93 1.08 2.93
C ALA A 784 -23.45 1.26 2.74
N SER A 785 -24.03 0.54 1.79
CA SER A 785 -25.46 0.64 1.45
C SER A 785 -26.18 -0.70 1.57
N VAL A 786 -27.40 -0.69 2.10
CA VAL A 786 -28.22 -1.88 2.32
C VAL A 786 -29.63 -1.70 1.78
N ASN A 787 -30.07 -2.63 0.93
CA ASN A 787 -31.38 -2.56 0.29
C ASN A 787 -32.47 -3.19 1.17
N VAL A 788 -33.49 -2.39 1.52
CA VAL A 788 -34.60 -2.80 2.40
C VAL A 788 -35.91 -2.85 1.62
N THR A 789 -36.33 -4.06 1.29
CA THR A 789 -37.57 -4.35 0.55
C THR A 789 -38.73 -4.56 1.52
N VAL A 790 -39.73 -3.69 1.48
CA VAL A 790 -40.94 -3.77 2.30
C VAL A 790 -42.10 -4.35 1.49
N ILE A 791 -42.63 -5.50 1.89
CA ILE A 791 -43.76 -6.15 1.23
C ILE A 791 -45.10 -5.78 1.87
N LYS A 792 -46.13 -5.55 1.03
CA LYS A 792 -47.51 -5.31 1.51
C LYS A 792 -48.01 -6.44 2.40
N LYS A 793 -48.64 -6.07 3.52
CA LYS A 793 -49.25 -7.00 4.47
C LYS A 793 -50.38 -7.80 3.79
N VAL A 794 -50.49 -9.11 4.06
CA VAL A 794 -51.43 -9.97 3.34
C VAL A 794 -52.86 -9.78 3.85
N LEU A 795 -53.05 -9.71 5.16
CA LEU A 795 -54.35 -9.58 5.82
C LEU A 795 -54.53 -8.18 6.43
N ASN A 796 -55.66 -7.55 6.11
CA ASN A 796 -56.08 -6.28 6.71
C ASN A 796 -57.29 -6.54 7.61
N VAL A 797 -57.06 -6.47 8.93
CA VAL A 797 -58.01 -6.90 9.97
C VAL A 797 -58.16 -5.83 11.05
N THR A 798 -59.15 -4.95 10.88
CA THR A 798 -59.39 -3.82 11.79
C THR A 798 -59.92 -4.20 13.18
N LYS A 799 -60.36 -5.45 13.41
CA LYS A 799 -61.01 -5.88 14.68
C LYS A 799 -60.60 -7.28 15.12
N THR A 800 -59.62 -7.35 16.03
CA THR A 800 -59.12 -8.58 16.67
C THR A 800 -60.05 -9.16 17.74
N SER A 801 -61.11 -8.45 18.15
CA SER A 801 -62.16 -9.01 19.01
C SER A 801 -63.56 -8.51 18.65
N VAL A 802 -64.57 -9.37 18.84
CA VAL A 802 -65.98 -9.06 18.58
C VAL A 802 -66.86 -9.65 19.68
N THR A 803 -67.68 -8.82 20.31
CA THR A 803 -68.72 -9.27 21.25
C THR A 803 -70.10 -9.27 20.61
N LYS A 804 -70.83 -10.38 20.72
CA LYS A 804 -72.24 -10.53 20.33
C LYS A 804 -73.07 -11.12 21.48
N THR A 805 -74.38 -11.16 21.33
CA THR A 805 -75.30 -11.89 22.22
C THR A 805 -75.88 -13.11 21.50
N GLU A 806 -76.25 -14.12 22.27
CA GLU A 806 -76.96 -15.29 21.77
C GLU A 806 -78.27 -14.90 21.06
N GLY A 807 -78.39 -15.27 19.78
CA GLY A 807 -79.52 -14.91 18.92
C GLY A 807 -79.27 -13.72 17.99
N ASN A 808 -78.09 -13.10 18.01
CA ASN A 808 -77.68 -12.17 16.95
C ASN A 808 -77.67 -12.87 15.57
N LYS A 809 -78.12 -12.16 14.53
CA LYS A 809 -77.94 -12.55 13.12
C LYS A 809 -76.44 -12.78 12.80
N ALA A 810 -76.17 -13.60 11.78
CA ALA A 810 -74.81 -13.84 11.29
C ALA A 810 -74.16 -12.53 10.78
N PHE A 811 -72.84 -12.42 10.89
CA PHE A 811 -72.07 -11.20 10.60
C PHE A 811 -70.77 -11.52 9.86
N SER A 812 -70.23 -10.57 9.09
CA SER A 812 -68.87 -10.69 8.53
C SER A 812 -67.83 -10.25 9.56
N LEU A 813 -66.62 -10.81 9.48
CA LEU A 813 -65.46 -10.36 10.25
C LEU A 813 -64.83 -9.08 9.70
N GLY A 814 -65.13 -8.70 8.45
CA GLY A 814 -64.57 -7.49 7.82
C GLY A 814 -63.10 -7.63 7.41
N VAL A 815 -62.58 -8.85 7.33
CA VAL A 815 -61.24 -9.14 6.79
C VAL A 815 -61.17 -8.71 5.33
N LYS A 816 -60.18 -7.87 5.00
CA LYS A 816 -59.75 -7.57 3.63
C LYS A 816 -58.36 -8.18 3.40
N THR A 817 -57.90 -8.20 2.15
CA THR A 817 -56.50 -8.45 1.79
C THR A 817 -55.96 -7.24 1.03
N ASN A 818 -54.70 -6.85 1.26
CA ASN A 818 -54.08 -5.77 0.47
C ASN A 818 -53.43 -6.29 -0.83
N VAL A 819 -53.45 -7.62 -1.04
CA VAL A 819 -52.90 -8.33 -2.20
C VAL A 819 -53.84 -9.48 -2.62
N LYS A 820 -53.65 -10.03 -3.82
CA LYS A 820 -54.37 -11.21 -4.32
C LYS A 820 -53.93 -12.45 -3.53
N ALA A 821 -54.78 -12.93 -2.62
CA ALA A 821 -54.45 -13.99 -1.66
C ALA A 821 -55.62 -14.94 -1.36
N THR A 822 -55.29 -16.20 -1.06
CA THR A 822 -56.24 -17.20 -0.56
C THR A 822 -56.43 -17.04 0.94
N VAL A 823 -57.65 -16.72 1.38
CA VAL A 823 -57.99 -16.57 2.81
C VAL A 823 -58.80 -17.77 3.30
N THR A 824 -58.36 -18.35 4.43
CA THR A 824 -59.01 -19.48 5.09
C THR A 824 -59.37 -19.14 6.55
N TYR A 825 -60.35 -19.87 7.11
CA TYR A 825 -60.96 -19.55 8.41
C TYR A 825 -61.14 -20.82 9.27
N LYS A 826 -60.61 -20.83 10.49
CA LYS A 826 -60.70 -21.96 11.45
C LYS A 826 -61.25 -21.49 12.80
N THR A 827 -62.42 -21.98 13.21
CA THR A 827 -62.99 -21.72 14.56
C THR A 827 -62.47 -22.74 15.58
N SER A 828 -62.02 -22.27 16.75
CA SER A 828 -61.64 -23.14 17.87
C SER A 828 -62.85 -23.71 18.63
N ASN A 829 -64.06 -23.20 18.42
CA ASN A 829 -65.26 -23.70 19.11
C ASN A 829 -66.54 -23.55 18.29
N LYS A 830 -66.82 -24.58 17.47
CA LYS A 830 -68.03 -24.70 16.61
C LYS A 830 -69.34 -24.57 17.41
N ASN A 831 -69.36 -24.91 18.70
CA ASN A 831 -70.56 -24.81 19.56
C ASN A 831 -70.88 -23.36 20.00
N VAL A 832 -69.92 -22.44 19.88
CA VAL A 832 -70.10 -21.01 20.15
C VAL A 832 -70.33 -20.26 18.85
N ALA A 833 -69.41 -20.41 17.89
CA ALA A 833 -69.48 -19.75 16.58
C ALA A 833 -68.89 -20.64 15.47
N THR A 834 -69.57 -20.69 14.32
CA THR A 834 -69.10 -21.32 13.08
C THR A 834 -68.83 -20.25 12.02
N VAL A 835 -67.79 -20.42 11.22
CA VAL A 835 -67.41 -19.52 10.12
C VAL A 835 -67.37 -20.30 8.80
N ASN A 836 -67.72 -19.66 7.68
CA ASN A 836 -67.69 -20.28 6.34
C ASN A 836 -66.49 -19.79 5.50
N LYS A 837 -66.31 -20.35 4.29
CA LYS A 837 -65.23 -19.96 3.35
C LYS A 837 -65.19 -18.45 3.03
N LYS A 838 -66.34 -17.75 3.07
CA LYS A 838 -66.47 -16.30 2.83
C LYS A 838 -66.41 -15.44 4.11
N GLY A 839 -65.79 -15.94 5.20
CA GLY A 839 -65.59 -15.18 6.45
C GLY A 839 -66.87 -14.84 7.24
N LYS A 840 -68.04 -15.38 6.85
CA LYS A 840 -69.34 -15.09 7.49
C LYS A 840 -69.51 -15.97 8.73
N VAL A 841 -69.73 -15.34 9.87
CA VAL A 841 -69.78 -15.97 11.21
C VAL A 841 -71.22 -16.10 11.69
N THR A 842 -71.61 -17.32 12.03
CA THR A 842 -72.92 -17.69 12.58
C THR A 842 -72.78 -18.03 14.06
N VAL A 843 -73.52 -17.31 14.90
CA VAL A 843 -73.61 -17.55 16.35
C VAL A 843 -74.44 -18.81 16.63
N LYS A 844 -73.91 -19.77 17.38
CA LYS A 844 -74.59 -21.02 17.76
C LYS A 844 -75.00 -21.07 19.24
N GLY A 845 -74.12 -20.59 20.12
CA GLY A 845 -74.36 -20.61 21.56
C GLY A 845 -73.44 -19.67 22.35
N PRO A 846 -73.74 -19.41 23.63
CA PRO A 846 -72.90 -18.56 24.46
C PRO A 846 -71.55 -19.23 24.80
N GLY A 847 -70.53 -18.40 24.98
CA GLY A 847 -69.15 -18.80 25.30
C GLY A 847 -68.12 -17.90 24.62
N ARG A 848 -66.92 -18.43 24.37
CA ARG A 848 -65.91 -17.82 23.49
C ARG A 848 -65.46 -18.82 22.41
N ALA A 849 -65.16 -18.29 21.23
CA ALA A 849 -64.42 -18.95 20.17
C ALA A 849 -63.32 -18.02 19.68
N VAL A 850 -62.18 -18.56 19.27
CA VAL A 850 -61.19 -17.84 18.47
C VAL A 850 -61.37 -18.29 17.03
N ILE A 851 -61.44 -17.35 16.10
CA ILE A 851 -61.39 -17.62 14.67
C ILE A 851 -59.99 -17.23 14.22
N THR A 852 -59.17 -18.24 13.90
CA THR A 852 -57.94 -18.02 13.16
C THR A 852 -58.32 -17.74 11.71
N VAL A 853 -57.87 -16.59 11.21
CA VAL A 853 -57.86 -16.20 9.81
C VAL A 853 -56.44 -16.45 9.30
N THR A 854 -56.29 -17.08 8.14
CA THR A 854 -54.99 -17.38 7.55
C THR A 854 -54.99 -16.96 6.09
N GLY A 855 -54.06 -16.08 5.71
CA GLY A 855 -53.87 -15.58 4.36
C GLY A 855 -52.60 -16.13 3.75
N LYS A 856 -52.69 -16.68 2.53
CA LYS A 856 -51.53 -17.09 1.73
C LYS A 856 -51.61 -16.44 0.35
N ALA A 857 -50.59 -15.65 0.01
CA ALA A 857 -50.34 -15.15 -1.33
C ALA A 857 -49.21 -15.96 -1.99
N SER A 858 -49.01 -15.81 -3.31
CA SER A 858 -47.78 -16.31 -3.94
C SER A 858 -46.58 -15.46 -3.50
N GLY A 859 -45.40 -16.07 -3.45
CA GLY A 859 -44.13 -15.39 -3.09
C GLY A 859 -44.07 -14.75 -1.71
N ARG A 860 -44.97 -15.11 -0.77
CA ARG A 860 -45.02 -14.49 0.58
C ARG A 860 -45.24 -15.51 1.69
N ALA A 861 -44.75 -15.18 2.88
CA ALA A 861 -45.02 -15.91 4.11
C ALA A 861 -46.53 -16.01 4.41
N THR A 862 -46.94 -17.05 5.14
CA THR A 862 -48.35 -17.29 5.48
C THR A 862 -48.74 -16.51 6.74
N GLU A 863 -49.50 -15.43 6.58
CA GLU A 863 -49.94 -14.58 7.69
C GLU A 863 -51.13 -15.22 8.44
N THR A 864 -51.16 -15.13 9.78
CA THR A 864 -52.30 -15.59 10.59
C THR A 864 -52.73 -14.59 11.65
N VAL A 865 -54.04 -14.30 11.71
CA VAL A 865 -54.65 -13.37 12.67
C VAL A 865 -55.72 -14.09 13.49
N LYS A 866 -55.70 -13.92 14.82
CA LYS A 866 -56.62 -14.60 15.76
C LYS A 866 -57.71 -13.65 16.25
N ILE A 867 -58.92 -13.76 15.70
CA ILE A 867 -60.06 -12.91 16.08
C ILE A 867 -60.90 -13.58 17.18
N THR A 868 -61.03 -12.93 18.34
CA THR A 868 -61.79 -13.47 19.48
C THR A 868 -63.27 -13.12 19.43
N VAL A 869 -64.13 -14.11 19.20
CA VAL A 869 -65.60 -13.97 19.21
C VAL A 869 -66.16 -14.37 20.58
N THR A 870 -66.66 -13.39 21.33
CA THR A 870 -67.34 -13.59 22.62
C THR A 870 -68.86 -13.52 22.45
N VAL A 871 -69.58 -14.58 22.83
CA VAL A 871 -71.04 -14.65 22.76
C VAL A 871 -71.65 -14.64 24.16
N LYS A 872 -72.30 -13.53 24.53
CA LYS A 872 -73.03 -13.36 25.78
C LYS A 872 -74.31 -14.21 25.78
N PRO A 873 -74.67 -14.93 26.87
CA PRO A 873 -75.96 -15.62 26.97
C PRO A 873 -77.14 -14.67 26.81
N SER A 874 -78.26 -15.16 26.26
CA SER A 874 -79.43 -14.32 26.00
C SER A 874 -79.96 -13.60 27.25
N ALA A 875 -80.23 -12.30 27.12
CA ALA A 875 -80.66 -11.42 28.21
C ALA A 875 -82.14 -11.55 28.63
N LYS A 876 -82.91 -12.47 28.02
CA LYS A 876 -84.36 -12.64 28.22
C LYS A 876 -84.73 -13.31 29.57
N LEU A 877 -84.16 -12.82 30.68
CA LEU A 877 -84.40 -13.29 32.05
C LEU A 877 -85.48 -12.46 32.76
N SER A 878 -86.66 -13.05 32.93
CA SER A 878 -87.74 -12.52 33.77
C SER A 878 -87.57 -12.97 35.22
N ALA A 879 -86.92 -12.14 36.04
CA ALA A 879 -86.86 -12.36 37.48
C ALA A 879 -88.19 -11.99 38.17
N LYS A 880 -88.53 -12.70 39.25
CA LYS A 880 -89.53 -12.35 40.26
C LYS A 880 -88.88 -12.46 41.66
N ALA A 881 -89.34 -11.65 42.61
CA ALA A 881 -88.87 -11.67 43.99
C ALA A 881 -90.06 -11.59 44.95
N THR A 882 -90.12 -12.49 45.93
CA THR A 882 -91.23 -12.64 46.89
C THR A 882 -90.68 -12.72 48.30
N ALA A 883 -91.22 -11.94 49.24
CA ALA A 883 -90.77 -11.95 50.63
C ALA A 883 -91.28 -13.20 51.38
N LEU A 884 -90.40 -13.87 52.11
CA LEU A 884 -90.72 -15.02 52.97
C LEU A 884 -90.61 -14.65 54.46
N LYS A 885 -91.26 -15.44 55.32
CA LYS A 885 -91.08 -15.36 56.79
C LYS A 885 -89.61 -15.61 57.17
N GLY A 886 -89.15 -15.00 58.26
CA GLY A 886 -87.82 -15.19 58.84
C GLY A 886 -86.71 -14.53 58.03
N LYS A 887 -86.80 -13.21 57.79
CA LYS A 887 -85.72 -12.37 57.22
C LYS A 887 -85.17 -12.86 55.85
N LYS A 888 -86.06 -13.30 54.95
CA LYS A 888 -85.72 -13.96 53.66
C LYS A 888 -86.49 -13.39 52.46
N ALA A 889 -85.92 -13.52 51.26
CA ALA A 889 -86.63 -13.33 50.00
C ALA A 889 -86.38 -14.51 49.05
N GLN A 890 -87.45 -15.09 48.51
CA GLN A 890 -87.36 -16.04 47.40
C GLN A 890 -87.21 -15.28 46.08
N VAL A 891 -86.22 -15.69 45.28
CA VAL A 891 -85.96 -15.16 43.95
C VAL A 891 -86.19 -16.30 42.96
N THR A 892 -86.96 -16.05 41.90
CA THR A 892 -87.22 -17.02 40.83
C THR A 892 -87.01 -16.38 39.45
N TRP A 893 -86.67 -17.17 38.44
CA TRP A 893 -86.39 -16.68 37.08
C TRP A 893 -86.65 -17.75 36.01
N LYS A 894 -86.90 -17.35 34.76
CA LYS A 894 -87.04 -18.29 33.64
C LYS A 894 -85.70 -18.99 33.34
N ARG A 895 -85.73 -20.31 33.08
CA ARG A 895 -84.53 -21.11 32.77
C ARG A 895 -83.88 -20.68 31.45
N ASN A 896 -82.59 -20.35 31.47
CA ASN A 896 -81.75 -20.39 30.27
C ASN A 896 -81.16 -21.80 30.13
N LYS A 897 -81.54 -22.55 29.09
CA LYS A 897 -81.08 -23.95 28.86
C LYS A 897 -79.58 -24.04 28.52
N LYS A 898 -78.96 -23.00 27.93
CA LYS A 898 -77.59 -23.01 27.39
C LYS A 898 -76.54 -22.37 28.31
N ALA A 899 -76.97 -21.55 29.28
CA ALA A 899 -76.12 -21.02 30.35
C ALA A 899 -75.50 -22.16 31.20
N THR A 900 -74.38 -21.90 31.87
CA THR A 900 -73.85 -22.79 32.92
C THR A 900 -74.60 -22.57 34.23
N GLY A 901 -74.88 -21.32 34.58
CA GLY A 901 -75.47 -20.93 35.85
C GLY A 901 -76.01 -19.51 35.86
N TYR A 902 -76.30 -19.00 37.06
CA TYR A 902 -76.85 -17.67 37.27
C TYR A 902 -76.11 -16.93 38.39
N GLN A 903 -76.13 -15.61 38.33
CA GLN A 903 -75.69 -14.72 39.42
C GLN A 903 -76.85 -13.83 39.81
N ILE A 904 -77.23 -13.87 41.08
CA ILE A 904 -78.22 -13.00 41.70
C ILE A 904 -77.46 -11.92 42.48
N VAL A 905 -77.87 -10.67 42.34
CA VAL A 905 -77.37 -9.55 43.15
C VAL A 905 -78.55 -8.87 43.82
N VAL A 906 -78.37 -8.54 45.10
CA VAL A 906 -79.32 -7.80 45.93
C VAL A 906 -78.67 -6.52 46.43
N ALA A 907 -79.35 -5.39 46.26
CA ALA A 907 -78.93 -4.07 46.72
C ALA A 907 -80.04 -3.39 47.52
N THR A 908 -79.73 -2.32 48.25
CA THR A 908 -80.75 -1.48 48.90
C THR A 908 -81.36 -0.42 47.98
N ASP A 909 -80.68 -0.06 46.90
CA ASP A 909 -81.13 0.87 45.86
C ASP A 909 -81.42 0.18 44.51
N LYS A 910 -82.08 0.91 43.59
CA LYS A 910 -82.55 0.39 42.29
C LYS A 910 -81.44 0.32 41.22
N SER A 911 -80.39 1.13 41.33
CA SER A 911 -79.24 1.16 40.40
C SER A 911 -78.20 0.08 40.72
N PHE A 912 -78.26 -0.50 41.92
CA PHE A 912 -77.33 -1.44 42.52
C PHE A 912 -75.95 -0.83 42.78
N LYS A 913 -75.92 0.41 43.29
CA LYS A 913 -74.70 1.00 43.87
C LYS A 913 -74.35 0.30 45.20
N ASN A 914 -75.33 0.13 46.09
CA ASN A 914 -75.15 -0.46 47.43
C ASN A 914 -75.50 -1.95 47.43
N VAL A 915 -74.62 -2.79 46.88
CA VAL A 915 -74.79 -4.24 46.86
C VAL A 915 -74.60 -4.83 48.27
N VAL A 916 -75.62 -5.51 48.78
CA VAL A 916 -75.61 -6.16 50.11
C VAL A 916 -75.48 -7.69 50.04
N LYS A 917 -75.69 -8.30 48.86
CA LYS A 917 -75.54 -9.75 48.68
C LYS A 917 -75.35 -10.13 47.21
N THR A 918 -74.38 -11.01 46.94
CA THR A 918 -74.22 -11.70 45.66
C THR A 918 -74.33 -13.21 45.88
N VAL A 919 -75.05 -13.91 45.00
CA VAL A 919 -75.25 -15.37 45.08
C VAL A 919 -75.03 -16.01 43.70
N ASN A 920 -74.07 -16.92 43.61
CA ASN A 920 -73.73 -17.64 42.39
C ASN A 920 -74.36 -19.05 42.39
N ILE A 921 -75.16 -19.35 41.39
CA ILE A 921 -75.89 -20.62 41.21
C ILE A 921 -75.18 -21.46 40.15
N LYS A 922 -74.48 -22.52 40.58
CA LYS A 922 -73.58 -23.33 39.73
C LYS A 922 -74.29 -24.24 38.70
N LYS A 923 -75.61 -24.48 38.80
CA LYS A 923 -76.39 -25.42 37.95
C LYS A 923 -77.52 -24.71 37.21
N ASN A 924 -77.58 -24.81 35.87
CA ASN A 924 -78.61 -24.12 35.07
C ASN A 924 -80.06 -24.63 35.27
N LYS A 925 -80.24 -25.83 35.85
CA LYS A 925 -81.55 -26.38 36.25
C LYS A 925 -82.14 -25.64 37.46
N THR A 926 -81.31 -25.01 38.30
CA THR A 926 -81.75 -24.28 39.50
C THR A 926 -82.28 -22.91 39.11
N VAL A 927 -83.61 -22.72 39.24
CA VAL A 927 -84.34 -21.50 38.83
C VAL A 927 -85.08 -20.80 39.97
N LYS A 928 -84.89 -21.28 41.20
CA LYS A 928 -85.35 -20.66 42.44
C LYS A 928 -84.24 -20.70 43.49
N THR A 929 -84.13 -19.66 44.32
CA THR A 929 -83.28 -19.65 45.52
C THR A 929 -83.85 -18.72 46.59
N SER A 930 -83.46 -18.90 47.85
CA SER A 930 -83.85 -18.02 48.96
C SER A 930 -82.64 -17.24 49.48
N VAL A 931 -82.65 -15.93 49.31
CA VAL A 931 -81.64 -15.03 49.89
C VAL A 931 -81.97 -14.82 51.37
N LYS A 932 -81.14 -15.38 52.25
CA LYS A 932 -81.23 -15.26 53.72
C LYS A 932 -80.47 -14.03 54.23
N GLY A 933 -80.96 -13.42 55.31
CA GLY A 933 -80.24 -12.37 56.07
C GLY A 933 -80.63 -10.93 55.74
N LEU A 934 -81.89 -10.69 55.37
CA LEU A 934 -82.39 -9.35 55.04
C LEU A 934 -82.94 -8.65 56.29
N LYS A 935 -82.65 -7.35 56.50
CA LYS A 935 -83.17 -6.60 57.67
C LYS A 935 -84.70 -6.45 57.54
N LYS A 936 -85.43 -6.80 58.61
CA LYS A 936 -86.92 -6.75 58.70
C LYS A 936 -87.42 -5.38 58.22
N GLY A 937 -88.48 -5.36 57.40
CA GLY A 937 -89.12 -4.13 56.94
C GLY A 937 -88.37 -3.35 55.85
N LYS A 938 -87.05 -3.55 55.68
CA LYS A 938 -86.26 -2.84 54.66
C LYS A 938 -86.63 -3.31 53.24
N LYS A 939 -86.68 -2.35 52.31
CA LYS A 939 -86.86 -2.56 50.87
C LYS A 939 -85.50 -2.89 50.26
N TYR A 940 -85.48 -3.90 49.41
CA TYR A 940 -84.31 -4.33 48.63
C TYR A 940 -84.69 -4.48 47.16
N TYR A 941 -83.70 -4.37 46.27
CA TYR A 941 -83.86 -4.62 44.85
C TYR A 941 -83.03 -5.84 44.46
N VAL A 942 -83.57 -6.69 43.60
CA VAL A 942 -82.95 -7.93 43.13
C VAL A 942 -82.81 -7.90 41.62
N ARG A 943 -81.66 -8.31 41.10
CA ARG A 943 -81.44 -8.59 39.67
C ARG A 943 -80.73 -9.93 39.48
N VAL A 944 -81.01 -10.59 38.36
CA VAL A 944 -80.42 -11.89 37.99
C VAL A 944 -79.79 -11.76 36.60
N ARG A 945 -78.57 -12.29 36.43
CA ARG A 945 -77.98 -12.54 35.10
C ARG A 945 -77.59 -14.00 34.96
N SER A 946 -77.55 -14.50 33.73
CA SER A 946 -77.03 -15.82 33.42
C SER A 946 -75.56 -15.72 33.05
N TYR A 947 -74.81 -16.80 33.25
CA TYR A 947 -73.42 -16.88 32.85
C TYR A 947 -73.09 -18.21 32.18
N LYS A 948 -72.08 -18.19 31.32
CA LYS A 948 -71.46 -19.36 30.69
C LYS A 948 -69.99 -19.40 31.09
N LYS A 949 -69.50 -20.54 31.57
CA LYS A 949 -68.06 -20.79 31.69
C LYS A 949 -67.43 -20.86 30.28
N ALA A 950 -66.33 -20.16 30.07
CA ALA A 950 -65.50 -20.25 28.87
C ALA A 950 -64.01 -20.23 29.27
N SER A 951 -63.11 -20.43 28.30
CA SER A 951 -61.70 -20.05 28.45
C SER A 951 -61.59 -18.56 28.75
N GLY A 952 -60.67 -18.16 29.65
CA GLY A 952 -60.58 -16.80 30.16
C GLY A 952 -61.77 -16.35 31.02
N GLY A 953 -62.48 -17.28 31.68
CA GLY A 953 -63.49 -16.96 32.69
C GLY A 953 -64.96 -16.95 32.22
N ASN A 954 -65.84 -16.34 33.02
CA ASN A 954 -67.28 -16.36 32.80
C ASN A 954 -67.75 -15.27 31.83
N VAL A 955 -68.48 -15.66 30.79
CA VAL A 955 -69.21 -14.72 29.92
C VAL A 955 -70.63 -14.53 30.46
N TYR A 956 -70.99 -13.29 30.81
CA TYR A 956 -72.26 -12.94 31.43
C TYR A 956 -73.29 -12.36 30.45
N SER A 957 -74.58 -12.64 30.66
CA SER A 957 -75.67 -11.89 30.04
C SER A 957 -75.81 -10.50 30.65
N SER A 958 -76.54 -9.61 29.98
CA SER A 958 -77.12 -8.44 30.63
C SER A 958 -77.99 -8.84 31.83
N TRP A 959 -78.18 -7.92 32.76
CA TRP A 959 -79.03 -8.10 33.94
C TRP A 959 -80.52 -8.12 33.58
N SER A 960 -81.32 -8.88 34.32
CA SER A 960 -82.78 -8.74 34.34
C SER A 960 -83.20 -7.33 34.79
N LYS A 961 -84.39 -6.86 34.38
CA LYS A 961 -85.04 -5.70 35.01
C LYS A 961 -85.06 -5.89 36.54
N ALA A 962 -84.75 -4.83 37.29
CA ALA A 962 -84.72 -4.85 38.75
C ALA A 962 -86.10 -5.19 39.34
N LYS A 963 -86.14 -5.97 40.42
CA LYS A 963 -87.38 -6.33 41.14
C LYS A 963 -87.29 -5.96 42.62
N PRO A 964 -88.20 -5.12 43.15
CA PRO A 964 -88.22 -4.77 44.56
C PRO A 964 -88.79 -5.92 45.41
N VAL A 965 -88.36 -6.00 46.67
CA VAL A 965 -88.93 -6.88 47.71
C VAL A 965 -88.75 -6.25 49.09
N LYS A 966 -89.78 -6.29 49.95
CA LYS A 966 -89.74 -5.77 51.33
C LYS A 966 -89.70 -6.95 52.31
N ALA A 967 -88.64 -7.07 53.12
CA ALA A 967 -88.42 -8.26 53.94
C ALA A 967 -89.45 -8.38 55.08
N LYS A 968 -90.10 -9.55 55.21
CA LYS A 968 -91.07 -9.86 56.28
C LYS A 968 -90.36 -10.29 57.58
N LYS A 969 -91.10 -10.33 58.70
CA LYS A 969 -90.64 -10.85 60.01
C LYS A 969 -90.16 -12.29 59.84
#